data_AF-A0A7S2SAM4-F1
#
_entry.id   AF-A0A7S2SAM4-F1
#
_cell.length_a   1.000
_cell.length_b   1.000
_cell.length_c   1.000
_cell.angle_alpha   90.00
_cell.angle_beta   90.00
_cell.angle_gamma   90.00
#
_symmetry.space_group_name_H-M   'P 1'
#
loop_
_entity.id
_entity.type
_entity.pdbx_description
1 polymer ?
#
loop_
_entity_poly.entity_id
_entity_poly.type
_entity_poly.pdbx_seq_one_letter_code
_entity_poly.pdbx_strand_id
1 'polypeptide(L)'
;MAPSLTATYLLLYNSACCIGWAWILALSVPSVFSTIISSPLEIGNVLASVYNIDGVAKTLIMVQSAALLEIVHACVGFVRSPIIVTAMQVGSRIVALYAITHSPESQVQFGAGLMILSWSMVEVPRYLFYVFALITGDATKKTPFIVFWLRYSLFGVLYPTGITGELTVFLAAAKDPVFLNAYGEQFASLMYYYIMFFPVIYIPGSPVMILNMIANRKNAFKKRFARPPPPPRGLVFPQTPKGDRPSTPIGKLIISAAIRAVNPDMAQKVLKERNWRFGYVKHWINMVDEQCKSPEAALAVAEAGLKEAYEVFEFVDSNGKSSTFKEAMAAKSSDKFYTGHVKGQASSAKKQLEIPYKGKILSGDALKQQVDKWVEYGTIEPSAGEAIKGCVDNPGWMDLSNRHFVLLGAGSAMGPFLVLMALGANVIAIDLDRPQIWKRLLNIAKNSPGSMTFPMKVEQTSCTNDEELHAASGCNLFTQTPQIRDWLIDLYPGEQFVVGSYAYLNGALHVQVSLAMDAICRDLSEKRKASLAYLCTPTDLHLVTKEAHEASLEHYKVYSKKLFCIIISMFSRGKCLRKNARRPTSTEGGEFYTVNGISVAQGPNYALAKRMQHWRAIIARSKGSIVSSNIAPATSTVSVTQNRTFAWAYEGMPYFKPYEISAPETSNAVMSAILFSDLNDPKSAGNPQTKLDNPNEIFKYGSFNGGCWRCAYEVDSIGEASVLIYFFRQAKPYIGIAAALAAAISAKAFGFL
;
A
#
# COMPACT_ATOMS: atom_id res chain seq x y z
N MET A 1 -26.55 10.46 24.47
CA MET A 1 -26.50 11.39 23.32
C MET A 1 -27.68 11.07 22.43
N ALA A 2 -28.57 12.04 22.16
CA ALA A 2 -29.69 11.83 21.25
C ALA A 2 -29.14 11.52 19.83
N PRO A 3 -29.75 10.57 19.09
CA PRO A 3 -29.34 10.29 17.72
C PRO A 3 -29.50 11.55 16.85
N SER A 4 -28.52 11.80 15.98
CA SER A 4 -28.63 12.88 14.98
C SER A 4 -29.86 12.68 14.10
N LEU A 5 -30.47 13.77 13.59
CA LEU A 5 -31.64 13.71 12.71
C LEU A 5 -31.46 12.72 11.53
N THR A 6 -30.27 12.71 10.93
CA THR A 6 -29.89 11.75 9.87
C THR A 6 -29.95 10.30 10.33
N ALA A 7 -29.47 10.01 11.55
CA ALA A 7 -29.48 8.65 12.10
C ALA A 7 -30.91 8.17 12.38
N THR A 8 -31.78 9.05 12.88
CA THR A 8 -33.20 8.74 13.11
C THR A 8 -33.93 8.47 11.80
N TYR A 9 -33.72 9.30 10.78
CA TYR A 9 -34.29 9.06 9.43
C TYR A 9 -33.83 7.72 8.86
N LEU A 10 -32.52 7.43 8.89
CA LEU A 10 -31.99 6.16 8.39
C LEU A 10 -32.53 4.96 9.19
N LEU A 11 -32.73 5.11 10.50
CA LEU A 11 -33.32 4.06 11.32
C LEU A 11 -34.74 3.72 10.87
N LEU A 12 -35.57 4.74 10.61
CA LEU A 12 -36.96 4.56 10.13
C LEU A 12 -36.98 3.98 8.72
N TYR A 13 -36.17 4.51 7.81
CA TYR A 13 -36.05 4.01 6.43
C TYR A 13 -35.66 2.53 6.39
N ASN A 14 -34.60 2.15 7.11
CA ASN A 14 -34.13 0.76 7.13
C ASN A 14 -35.17 -0.17 7.79
N SER A 15 -35.86 0.29 8.84
CA SER A 15 -36.92 -0.48 9.49
C SER A 15 -38.11 -0.72 8.55
N ALA A 16 -38.56 0.32 7.84
CA ALA A 16 -39.65 0.22 6.88
C ALA A 16 -39.31 -0.73 5.72
N CYS A 17 -38.10 -0.63 5.16
CA CYS A 17 -37.64 -1.55 4.11
C CYS A 17 -37.55 -2.99 4.64
N CYS A 18 -37.03 -3.18 5.85
CA CYS A 18 -36.97 -4.51 6.49
C CYS A 18 -38.35 -5.14 6.62
N ILE A 19 -39.35 -4.37 7.08
CA ILE A 19 -40.73 -4.83 7.24
C ILE A 19 -41.33 -5.19 5.88
N GLY A 20 -41.15 -4.35 4.86
CA GLY A 20 -41.67 -4.62 3.53
C GLY A 20 -41.10 -5.88 2.88
N TRP A 21 -39.78 -6.11 2.98
CA TRP A 21 -39.17 -7.35 2.50
C TRP A 21 -39.59 -8.58 3.32
N ALA A 22 -39.76 -8.43 4.64
CA ALA A 22 -40.27 -9.51 5.49
C ALA A 22 -41.74 -9.85 5.17
N TRP A 23 -42.54 -8.86 4.78
CA TRP A 23 -43.92 -9.05 4.36
C TRP A 23 -44.02 -9.89 3.08
N ILE A 24 -43.14 -9.66 2.09
CA ILE A 24 -43.08 -10.49 0.88
C ILE A 24 -42.79 -11.96 1.24
N LEU A 25 -41.86 -12.22 2.17
CA LEU A 25 -41.59 -13.57 2.67
C LEU A 25 -42.80 -14.16 3.39
N ALA A 26 -43.49 -13.38 4.23
CA ALA A 26 -44.68 -13.84 4.95
C ALA A 26 -45.80 -14.27 4.01
N LEU A 27 -45.97 -13.58 2.87
CA LEU A 27 -46.96 -13.93 1.84
C LEU A 27 -46.53 -15.14 1.00
N SER A 28 -45.24 -15.25 0.67
CA SER A 28 -44.76 -16.20 -0.34
C SER A 28 -44.26 -17.53 0.24
N VAL A 29 -43.66 -17.53 1.43
CA VAL A 29 -43.03 -18.72 2.02
C VAL A 29 -44.04 -19.81 2.37
N PRO A 30 -45.24 -19.53 2.93
CA PRO A 30 -46.18 -20.60 3.27
C PRO A 30 -46.60 -21.47 2.09
N SER A 31 -46.91 -20.87 0.93
CA SER A 31 -47.34 -21.61 -0.28
C SER A 31 -46.19 -22.40 -0.91
N VAL A 32 -44.99 -21.82 -0.91
CA VAL A 32 -43.78 -22.49 -1.43
C VAL A 32 -43.38 -23.64 -0.52
N PHE A 33 -43.38 -23.44 0.80
CA PHE A 33 -42.98 -24.44 1.78
C PHE A 33 -43.96 -25.60 1.85
N SER A 34 -45.27 -25.35 1.83
CA SER A 34 -46.28 -26.41 1.81
C SER A 34 -46.11 -27.31 0.58
N THR A 35 -45.90 -26.72 -0.60
CA THR A 35 -45.75 -27.49 -1.83
C THR A 35 -44.42 -28.25 -1.91
N ILE A 36 -43.34 -27.69 -1.36
CA ILE A 36 -42.08 -28.43 -1.22
C ILE A 36 -42.25 -29.70 -0.38
N ILE A 37 -43.11 -29.67 0.64
CA ILE A 37 -43.36 -30.83 1.51
C ILE A 37 -44.32 -31.82 0.84
N SER A 38 -45.39 -31.35 0.20
CA SER A 38 -46.43 -32.22 -0.35
C SER A 38 -46.12 -32.75 -1.75
N SER A 39 -45.52 -31.93 -2.61
CA SER A 39 -45.30 -32.23 -4.04
C SER A 39 -43.99 -31.60 -4.57
N PRO A 40 -42.80 -32.12 -4.20
CA PRO A 40 -41.52 -31.51 -4.58
C PRO A 40 -41.30 -31.29 -6.09
N LEU A 41 -41.90 -32.13 -6.93
CA LEU A 41 -41.82 -32.04 -8.39
C LEU A 41 -42.56 -30.81 -8.97
N GLU A 42 -43.44 -30.18 -8.20
CA GLU A 42 -44.23 -29.01 -8.61
C GLU A 42 -43.58 -27.67 -8.20
N ILE A 43 -42.37 -27.70 -7.65
CA ILE A 43 -41.68 -26.49 -7.15
C ILE A 43 -41.58 -25.39 -8.22
N GLY A 44 -41.39 -25.76 -9.49
CA GLY A 44 -41.36 -24.81 -10.61
C GLY A 44 -42.67 -24.05 -10.78
N ASN A 45 -43.80 -24.74 -10.68
CA ASN A 45 -45.14 -24.18 -10.86
C ASN A 45 -45.50 -23.21 -9.72
N VAL A 46 -45.09 -23.55 -8.49
CA VAL A 46 -45.35 -22.69 -7.32
C VAL A 46 -44.46 -21.46 -7.36
N LEU A 47 -43.20 -21.61 -7.77
CA LEU A 47 -42.31 -20.45 -7.96
C LEU A 47 -42.80 -19.52 -9.08
N ALA A 48 -43.39 -20.08 -10.13
CA ALA A 48 -44.03 -19.32 -11.21
C ALA A 48 -45.27 -18.53 -10.75
N SER A 49 -45.93 -18.95 -9.66
CA SER A 49 -47.11 -18.24 -9.14
C SER A 49 -46.79 -17.16 -8.11
N VAL A 50 -45.56 -17.12 -7.56
CA VAL A 50 -45.17 -16.21 -6.46
C VAL A 50 -45.46 -14.74 -6.76
N TYR A 51 -45.17 -14.27 -7.97
CA TYR A 51 -45.42 -12.87 -8.35
C TYR A 51 -46.92 -12.51 -8.29
N ASN A 52 -47.78 -13.48 -8.62
CA ASN A 52 -49.22 -13.33 -8.70
C ASN A 52 -49.94 -13.57 -7.36
N ILE A 53 -49.22 -13.90 -6.28
CA ILE A 53 -49.79 -13.95 -4.93
C ILE A 53 -50.24 -12.54 -4.55
N ASP A 54 -51.47 -12.43 -4.01
CA ASP A 54 -52.03 -11.14 -3.64
C ASP A 54 -51.11 -10.38 -2.68
N GLY A 55 -50.90 -9.09 -2.98
CA GLY A 55 -49.98 -8.21 -2.26
C GLY A 55 -48.51 -8.29 -2.66
N VAL A 56 -47.99 -9.41 -3.20
CA VAL A 56 -46.55 -9.58 -3.49
C VAL A 56 -46.04 -8.57 -4.51
N ALA A 57 -46.68 -8.46 -5.68
CA ALA A 57 -46.26 -7.53 -6.73
C ALA A 57 -46.26 -6.07 -6.24
N LYS A 58 -47.33 -5.64 -5.54
CA LYS A 58 -47.45 -4.27 -5.01
C LYS A 58 -46.35 -3.96 -3.99
N THR A 59 -46.12 -4.87 -3.04
CA THR A 59 -45.07 -4.69 -2.04
C THR A 59 -43.68 -4.70 -2.67
N LEU A 60 -43.41 -5.62 -3.60
CA LEU A 60 -42.15 -5.72 -4.34
C LEU A 60 -41.81 -4.41 -5.05
N ILE A 61 -42.75 -3.85 -5.80
CA ILE A 61 -42.58 -2.56 -6.50
C ILE A 61 -42.23 -1.46 -5.51
N MET A 62 -42.95 -1.38 -4.38
CA MET A 62 -42.73 -0.36 -3.36
C MET A 62 -41.34 -0.46 -2.73
N VAL A 63 -40.95 -1.63 -2.22
CA VAL A 63 -39.68 -1.80 -1.50
C VAL A 63 -38.47 -1.75 -2.42
N GLN A 64 -38.59 -2.24 -3.65
CA GLN A 64 -37.49 -2.19 -4.62
C GLN A 64 -37.31 -0.77 -5.19
N SER A 65 -38.40 -0.02 -5.40
CA SER A 65 -38.31 1.38 -5.81
C SER A 65 -37.74 2.27 -4.71
N ALA A 66 -38.03 1.97 -3.43
CA ALA A 66 -37.43 2.68 -2.30
C ALA A 66 -35.89 2.61 -2.31
N ALA A 67 -35.28 1.57 -2.88
CA ALA A 67 -33.83 1.46 -3.02
C ALA A 67 -33.19 2.55 -3.89
N LEU A 68 -33.96 3.27 -4.73
CA LEU A 68 -33.48 4.47 -5.42
C LEU A 68 -33.03 5.56 -4.44
N LEU A 69 -33.65 5.64 -3.25
CA LEU A 69 -33.22 6.55 -2.19
C LEU A 69 -31.82 6.21 -1.68
N GLU A 70 -31.34 4.97 -1.79
CA GLU A 70 -29.97 4.63 -1.41
C GLU A 70 -28.93 5.36 -2.28
N ILE A 71 -29.25 5.57 -3.56
CA ILE A 71 -28.42 6.36 -4.48
C ILE A 71 -28.38 7.81 -3.99
N VAL A 72 -29.54 8.36 -3.61
CA VAL A 72 -29.66 9.72 -3.07
C VAL A 72 -28.88 9.84 -1.74
N HIS A 73 -29.00 8.86 -0.84
CA HIS A 73 -28.28 8.84 0.43
C HIS A 73 -26.76 8.83 0.22
N ALA A 74 -26.27 8.11 -0.80
CA ALA A 74 -24.86 8.11 -1.18
C ALA A 74 -24.43 9.46 -1.79
N CYS A 75 -25.25 10.06 -2.66
CA CYS A 75 -24.98 11.37 -3.27
C CYS A 75 -24.91 12.50 -2.25
N VAL A 76 -25.82 12.53 -1.27
CA VAL A 76 -25.91 13.56 -0.22
C VAL A 76 -24.93 13.27 0.94
N GLY A 77 -24.36 12.06 0.99
CA GLY A 77 -23.38 11.68 2.01
C GLY A 77 -23.98 11.24 3.35
N PHE A 78 -25.27 10.89 3.38
CA PHE A 78 -25.90 10.26 4.56
C PHE A 78 -25.26 8.91 4.87
N VAL A 79 -24.79 8.21 3.83
CA VAL A 79 -24.04 6.96 3.94
C VAL A 79 -22.71 7.06 3.18
N ARG A 80 -21.67 6.41 3.70
CA ARG A 80 -20.33 6.38 3.09
C ARG A 80 -20.22 5.26 2.05
N SER A 81 -20.94 5.40 0.95
CA SER A 81 -20.96 4.42 -0.15
C SER A 81 -20.49 5.03 -1.48
N PRO A 82 -19.74 4.32 -2.33
CA PRO A 82 -19.38 4.81 -3.66
C PRO A 82 -20.61 4.92 -4.57
N ILE A 83 -20.95 6.13 -5.02
CA ILE A 83 -22.18 6.43 -5.77
C ILE A 83 -22.35 5.52 -6.99
N ILE A 84 -21.32 5.37 -7.82
CA ILE A 84 -21.39 4.55 -9.06
C ILE A 84 -21.69 3.08 -8.73
N VAL A 85 -21.06 2.54 -7.68
CA VAL A 85 -21.26 1.15 -7.28
C VAL A 85 -22.67 0.94 -6.74
N THR A 86 -23.17 1.88 -5.91
CA THR A 86 -24.55 1.86 -5.42
C THR A 86 -25.56 1.97 -6.56
N ALA A 87 -25.32 2.87 -7.52
CA ALA A 87 -26.19 3.04 -8.68
C ALA A 87 -26.23 1.80 -9.58
N MET A 88 -25.08 1.13 -9.82
CA MET A 88 -25.06 -0.13 -10.57
C MET A 88 -25.83 -1.25 -9.86
N GLN A 89 -25.66 -1.38 -8.55
CA GLN A 89 -26.33 -2.41 -7.74
C GLN A 89 -27.85 -2.22 -7.67
N VAL A 90 -28.31 -0.98 -7.54
CA VAL A 90 -29.74 -0.66 -7.54
C VAL A 90 -30.31 -0.74 -8.96
N GLY A 91 -29.57 -0.22 -9.95
CA GLY A 91 -29.99 -0.13 -11.35
C GLY A 91 -30.35 -1.48 -11.95
N SER A 92 -29.51 -2.52 -11.80
CA SER A 92 -29.80 -3.84 -12.38
C SER A 92 -31.10 -4.45 -11.84
N ARG A 93 -31.37 -4.27 -10.55
CA ARG A 93 -32.60 -4.76 -9.90
C ARG A 93 -33.84 -3.95 -10.30
N ILE A 94 -33.69 -2.65 -10.58
CA ILE A 94 -34.77 -1.85 -11.16
C ILE A 94 -35.09 -2.32 -12.59
N VAL A 95 -34.09 -2.71 -13.38
CA VAL A 95 -34.35 -3.31 -14.71
C VAL A 95 -35.08 -4.64 -14.59
N ALA A 96 -34.69 -5.51 -13.65
CA ALA A 96 -35.40 -6.77 -13.39
C ALA A 96 -36.84 -6.53 -12.92
N LEU A 97 -37.06 -5.52 -12.06
CA LEU A 97 -38.40 -5.09 -11.65
C LEU A 97 -39.22 -4.57 -12.83
N TYR A 98 -38.61 -3.78 -13.71
CA TYR A 98 -39.27 -3.27 -14.91
C TYR A 98 -39.67 -4.41 -15.85
N ALA A 99 -38.77 -5.36 -16.08
CA ALA A 99 -39.03 -6.55 -16.89
C ALA A 99 -40.21 -7.37 -16.35
N ILE A 100 -40.18 -7.77 -15.07
CA ILE A 100 -41.27 -8.58 -14.49
C ILE A 100 -42.61 -7.84 -14.44
N THR A 101 -42.62 -6.51 -14.32
CA THR A 101 -43.88 -5.74 -14.26
C THR A 101 -44.52 -5.52 -15.64
N HIS A 102 -43.75 -5.53 -16.71
CA HIS A 102 -44.21 -5.22 -18.08
C HIS A 102 -44.20 -6.41 -19.05
N SER A 103 -43.74 -7.58 -18.61
CA SER A 103 -43.67 -8.82 -19.39
C SER A 103 -44.55 -9.88 -18.73
N PRO A 104 -45.78 -10.13 -19.23
CA PRO A 104 -46.59 -11.28 -18.81
C PRO A 104 -45.84 -12.61 -18.79
N GLU A 105 -44.97 -12.88 -19.77
CA GLU A 105 -44.15 -14.10 -19.81
C GLU A 105 -43.16 -14.18 -18.64
N SER A 106 -42.61 -13.04 -18.21
CA SER A 106 -41.73 -12.99 -17.05
C SER A 106 -42.47 -13.22 -15.74
N GLN A 107 -43.76 -12.87 -15.65
CA GLN A 107 -44.56 -13.00 -14.42
C GLN A 107 -44.87 -14.45 -14.06
N VAL A 108 -45.01 -15.30 -15.08
CA VAL A 108 -45.34 -16.73 -14.94
C VAL A 108 -44.11 -17.63 -15.00
N GLN A 109 -42.91 -17.07 -15.04
CA GLN A 109 -41.68 -17.83 -15.11
C GLN A 109 -41.24 -18.27 -13.70
N PHE A 110 -40.80 -19.52 -13.54
CA PHE A 110 -40.35 -20.03 -12.22
C PHE A 110 -39.26 -19.16 -11.58
N GLY A 111 -38.40 -18.53 -12.39
CA GLY A 111 -37.34 -17.69 -11.87
C GLY A 111 -37.81 -16.34 -11.33
N ALA A 112 -39.05 -15.90 -11.61
CA ALA A 112 -39.68 -14.77 -10.93
C ALA A 112 -39.77 -15.03 -9.42
N GLY A 113 -40.32 -16.17 -9.01
CA GLY A 113 -40.37 -16.57 -7.60
C GLY A 113 -38.98 -16.76 -7.00
N LEU A 114 -38.06 -17.38 -7.75
CA LEU A 114 -36.69 -17.58 -7.29
C LEU A 114 -35.97 -16.24 -7.01
N MET A 115 -36.15 -15.26 -7.89
CA MET A 115 -35.63 -13.89 -7.74
C MET A 115 -36.25 -13.22 -6.52
N ILE A 116 -37.59 -13.16 -6.43
CA ILE A 116 -38.32 -12.47 -5.37
C ILE A 116 -37.96 -13.02 -3.98
N LEU A 117 -37.92 -14.35 -3.83
CA LEU A 117 -37.57 -15.00 -2.58
C LEU A 117 -36.10 -14.77 -2.22
N SER A 118 -35.18 -14.89 -3.19
CA SER A 118 -33.75 -14.66 -2.95
C SER A 118 -33.46 -13.22 -2.53
N TRP A 119 -34.10 -12.25 -3.19
CA TRP A 119 -34.04 -10.85 -2.83
C TRP A 119 -34.57 -10.61 -1.42
N SER A 120 -35.74 -11.15 -1.10
CA SER A 120 -36.35 -10.93 0.21
C SER A 120 -35.52 -11.55 1.34
N MET A 121 -35.00 -12.77 1.14
CA MET A 121 -34.15 -13.47 2.12
C MET A 121 -32.80 -12.77 2.35
N VAL A 122 -32.23 -12.07 1.36
CA VAL A 122 -30.98 -11.32 1.54
C VAL A 122 -31.21 -9.92 2.12
N GLU A 123 -32.31 -9.27 1.76
CA GLU A 123 -32.60 -7.89 2.16
C GLU A 123 -33.06 -7.78 3.63
N VAL A 124 -33.84 -8.74 4.15
CA VAL A 124 -34.28 -8.71 5.56
C VAL A 124 -33.09 -8.65 6.53
N PRO A 125 -32.11 -9.58 6.48
CA PRO A 125 -30.92 -9.49 7.34
C PRO A 125 -30.05 -8.26 7.04
N ARG A 126 -30.05 -7.73 5.81
CA ARG A 126 -29.29 -6.53 5.44
C ARG A 126 -29.84 -5.28 6.09
N TYR A 127 -31.14 -5.01 5.97
CA TYR A 127 -31.76 -3.86 6.60
C TYR A 127 -31.75 -3.98 8.12
N LEU A 128 -32.00 -5.18 8.65
CA LEU A 128 -31.91 -5.45 10.09
C LEU A 128 -30.48 -5.21 10.62
N PHE A 129 -29.46 -5.60 9.87
CA PHE A 129 -28.06 -5.30 10.19
C PHE A 129 -27.79 -3.79 10.25
N TYR A 130 -28.32 -3.01 9.31
CA TYR A 130 -28.17 -1.54 9.33
C TYR A 130 -28.88 -0.89 10.51
N VAL A 131 -30.08 -1.37 10.88
CA VAL A 131 -30.81 -0.94 12.08
C VAL A 131 -29.95 -1.19 13.34
N PHE A 132 -29.47 -2.42 13.54
CA PHE A 132 -28.63 -2.72 14.71
C PHE A 132 -27.31 -1.95 14.71
N ALA A 133 -26.68 -1.75 13.54
CA ALA A 133 -25.45 -0.98 13.43
C ALA A 133 -25.65 0.50 13.84
N LEU A 134 -26.79 1.10 13.50
CA LEU A 134 -27.14 2.46 13.90
C LEU A 134 -27.44 2.56 15.40
N ILE A 135 -28.23 1.62 15.95
CA ILE A 135 -28.60 1.59 17.37
C ILE A 135 -27.36 1.39 18.26
N THR A 136 -26.50 0.45 17.90
CA THR A 136 -25.33 0.08 18.71
C THR A 136 -24.12 0.98 18.48
N GLY A 137 -24.14 1.78 17.40
CA GLY A 137 -23.01 2.58 16.93
C GLY A 137 -21.83 1.74 16.41
N ASP A 138 -21.97 0.42 16.28
CA ASP A 138 -20.91 -0.47 15.82
C ASP A 138 -21.48 -1.63 14.98
N ALA A 139 -21.23 -1.58 13.68
CA ALA A 139 -21.60 -2.60 12.71
C ALA A 139 -20.81 -3.93 12.86
N THR A 140 -19.92 -4.06 13.84
CA THR A 140 -19.06 -5.23 14.02
C THR A 140 -19.35 -6.00 15.30
N LYS A 141 -18.81 -5.61 16.45
CA LYS A 141 -18.86 -6.43 17.68
C LYS A 141 -20.21 -6.35 18.36
N LYS A 142 -20.84 -5.18 18.35
CA LYS A 142 -22.09 -4.93 19.07
C LYS A 142 -23.36 -5.36 18.32
N THR A 143 -23.29 -5.63 17.01
CA THR A 143 -24.42 -6.21 16.28
C THR A 143 -24.68 -7.66 16.70
N PRO A 144 -25.95 -8.11 16.79
CA PRO A 144 -26.27 -9.51 17.09
C PRO A 144 -25.57 -10.48 16.13
N PHE A 145 -24.99 -11.55 16.66
CA PHE A 145 -24.16 -12.46 15.86
C PHE A 145 -24.93 -13.14 14.74
N ILE A 146 -26.19 -13.54 14.98
CA ILE A 146 -27.03 -14.20 13.97
C ILE A 146 -27.25 -13.28 12.77
N VAL A 147 -27.64 -12.02 13.01
CA VAL A 147 -27.86 -11.01 11.96
C VAL A 147 -26.56 -10.73 11.20
N PHE A 148 -25.45 -10.56 11.92
CA PHE A 148 -24.12 -10.41 11.32
C PHE A 148 -23.75 -11.61 10.44
N TRP A 149 -23.96 -12.83 10.93
CA TRP A 149 -23.65 -14.05 10.19
C TRP A 149 -24.48 -14.13 8.92
N LEU A 150 -25.81 -13.94 9.01
CA LEU A 150 -26.70 -13.99 7.86
C LEU A 150 -26.28 -12.97 6.79
N ARG A 151 -26.00 -11.72 7.18
CA ARG A 151 -25.55 -10.67 6.27
C ARG A 151 -24.32 -11.05 5.45
N TYR A 152 -23.36 -11.74 6.06
CA TYR A 152 -22.08 -12.10 5.44
C TYR A 152 -21.99 -13.57 4.99
N SER A 153 -23.06 -14.36 5.12
CA SER A 153 -23.07 -15.80 4.74
C SER A 153 -24.05 -16.10 3.61
N LEU A 154 -25.22 -15.46 3.59
CA LEU A 154 -26.32 -15.88 2.72
C LEU A 154 -26.00 -15.78 1.22
N PHE A 155 -25.04 -14.95 0.83
CA PHE A 155 -24.60 -14.81 -0.56
C PHE A 155 -24.19 -16.16 -1.20
N GLY A 156 -23.69 -17.12 -0.41
CA GLY A 156 -23.24 -18.40 -0.94
C GLY A 156 -24.34 -19.21 -1.63
N VAL A 157 -25.59 -19.05 -1.18
CA VAL A 157 -26.77 -19.69 -1.78
C VAL A 157 -27.59 -18.68 -2.58
N LEU A 158 -27.80 -17.48 -2.03
CA LEU A 158 -28.75 -16.51 -2.58
C LEU A 158 -28.23 -15.78 -3.82
N TYR A 159 -26.91 -15.70 -4.05
CA TYR A 159 -26.39 -15.13 -5.30
C TYR A 159 -26.67 -16.04 -6.50
N PRO A 160 -26.31 -17.35 -6.48
CA PRO A 160 -26.67 -18.26 -7.56
C PRO A 160 -28.17 -18.29 -7.86
N THR A 161 -29.03 -18.39 -6.83
CA THR A 161 -30.48 -18.46 -7.02
C THR A 161 -31.05 -17.13 -7.51
N GLY A 162 -30.64 -16.00 -6.93
CA GLY A 162 -31.09 -14.67 -7.35
C GLY A 162 -30.67 -14.33 -8.78
N ILE A 163 -29.42 -14.59 -9.15
CA ILE A 163 -28.88 -14.37 -10.50
C ILE A 163 -29.61 -15.26 -11.51
N THR A 164 -29.84 -16.53 -11.19
CA THR A 164 -30.62 -17.44 -12.06
C THR A 164 -32.03 -16.91 -12.28
N GLY A 165 -32.70 -16.45 -11.21
CA GLY A 165 -34.03 -15.84 -11.30
C GLY A 165 -34.04 -14.62 -12.22
N GLU A 166 -33.14 -13.66 -11.99
CA GLU A 166 -33.01 -12.46 -12.83
C GLU A 166 -32.74 -12.80 -14.30
N LEU A 167 -31.82 -13.73 -14.58
CA LEU A 167 -31.51 -14.17 -15.94
C LEU A 167 -32.73 -14.73 -16.66
N THR A 168 -33.51 -15.59 -15.99
CA THR A 168 -34.72 -16.15 -16.61
C THR A 168 -35.81 -15.08 -16.83
N VAL A 169 -35.93 -14.11 -15.92
CA VAL A 169 -36.84 -12.96 -16.09
C VAL A 169 -36.45 -12.13 -17.31
N PHE A 170 -35.16 -11.85 -17.48
CA PHE A 170 -34.64 -11.13 -18.65
C PHE A 170 -34.83 -11.90 -19.95
N LEU A 171 -34.56 -13.21 -19.95
CA LEU A 171 -34.71 -14.06 -21.13
C LEU A 171 -36.19 -14.25 -21.51
N ALA A 172 -37.10 -14.29 -20.54
CA ALA A 172 -38.54 -14.31 -20.80
C ALA A 172 -39.02 -12.96 -21.40
N ALA A 173 -38.60 -11.84 -20.82
CA ALA A 173 -38.93 -10.51 -21.34
C ALA A 173 -38.39 -10.28 -22.76
N ALA A 174 -37.22 -10.82 -23.09
CA ALA A 174 -36.65 -10.76 -24.44
C ALA A 174 -37.48 -11.50 -25.50
N LYS A 175 -38.40 -12.37 -25.10
CA LYS A 175 -39.29 -13.15 -25.98
C LYS A 175 -40.72 -12.64 -25.96
N ASP A 176 -41.07 -11.73 -25.05
CA ASP A 176 -42.44 -11.27 -24.85
C ASP A 176 -42.76 -10.07 -25.76
N PRO A 177 -43.69 -10.19 -26.73
CA PRO A 177 -44.07 -9.09 -27.60
C PRO A 177 -44.62 -7.87 -26.84
N VAL A 178 -45.28 -8.07 -25.69
CA VAL A 178 -45.84 -6.99 -24.87
C VAL A 178 -44.71 -6.12 -24.31
N PHE A 179 -43.65 -6.75 -23.82
CA PHE A 179 -42.47 -6.05 -23.30
C PHE A 179 -41.68 -5.37 -24.42
N LEU A 180 -41.41 -6.09 -25.52
CA LEU A 180 -40.62 -5.56 -26.63
C LEU A 180 -41.29 -4.33 -27.26
N ASN A 181 -42.62 -4.33 -27.35
CA ASN A 181 -43.39 -3.23 -27.93
C ASN A 181 -43.84 -2.18 -26.90
N ALA A 182 -43.33 -2.20 -25.67
CA ALA A 182 -43.75 -1.29 -24.59
C ALA A 182 -43.61 0.21 -24.93
N TYR A 183 -42.70 0.55 -25.85
CA TYR A 183 -42.48 1.92 -26.35
C TYR A 183 -42.88 2.12 -27.82
N GLY A 184 -43.57 1.14 -28.43
CA GLY A 184 -43.91 1.09 -29.86
C GLY A 184 -43.04 0.12 -30.65
N GLU A 185 -43.59 -0.46 -31.72
CA GLU A 185 -42.94 -1.52 -32.52
C GLU A 185 -41.58 -1.10 -33.09
N GLN A 186 -41.41 0.18 -33.45
CA GLN A 186 -40.13 0.69 -33.94
C GLN A 186 -38.97 0.57 -32.94
N PHE A 187 -39.26 0.41 -31.64
CA PHE A 187 -38.25 0.26 -30.59
C PHE A 187 -38.05 -1.19 -30.13
N ALA A 188 -38.75 -2.17 -30.71
CA ALA A 188 -38.68 -3.57 -30.30
C ALA A 188 -37.26 -4.15 -30.34
N SER A 189 -36.51 -3.86 -31.42
CA SER A 189 -35.10 -4.28 -31.53
C SER A 189 -34.22 -3.64 -30.45
N LEU A 190 -34.45 -2.35 -30.13
CA LEU A 190 -33.71 -1.66 -29.08
C LEU A 190 -34.00 -2.27 -27.70
N MET A 191 -35.27 -2.59 -27.41
CA MET A 191 -35.68 -3.25 -26.16
C MET A 191 -35.10 -4.65 -26.03
N TYR A 192 -35.04 -5.41 -27.13
CA TYR A 192 -34.37 -6.71 -27.18
C TYR A 192 -32.88 -6.60 -26.81
N TYR A 193 -32.13 -5.72 -27.48
CA TYR A 193 -30.70 -5.55 -27.18
C TYR A 193 -30.46 -5.00 -25.77
N TYR A 194 -31.33 -4.11 -25.30
CA TYR A 194 -31.27 -3.55 -23.96
C TYR A 194 -31.43 -4.64 -22.88
N ILE A 195 -32.43 -5.51 -23.00
CA ILE A 195 -32.67 -6.55 -21.98
C ILE A 195 -31.64 -7.69 -22.08
N MET A 196 -31.19 -8.03 -23.30
CA MET A 196 -30.16 -9.06 -23.54
C MET A 196 -28.76 -8.65 -23.09
N PHE A 197 -28.51 -7.35 -22.90
CA PHE A 197 -27.26 -6.86 -22.34
C PHE A 197 -26.97 -7.46 -20.95
N PHE A 198 -28.00 -7.62 -20.10
CA PHE A 198 -27.84 -8.06 -18.71
C PHE A 198 -27.37 -9.53 -18.60
N PRO A 199 -27.95 -10.50 -19.32
CA PRO A 199 -27.40 -11.85 -19.39
C PRO A 199 -25.92 -11.91 -19.83
N VAL A 200 -25.52 -11.11 -20.82
CA VAL A 200 -24.15 -11.08 -21.33
C VAL A 200 -23.15 -10.61 -20.27
N ILE A 201 -23.51 -9.63 -19.46
CA ILE A 201 -22.62 -9.12 -18.39
C ILE A 201 -22.63 -10.01 -17.13
N TYR A 202 -23.74 -10.70 -16.84
CA TYR A 202 -23.90 -11.51 -15.63
C TYR A 202 -23.05 -12.78 -15.65
N ILE A 203 -22.89 -13.40 -16.83
CA ILE A 203 -22.07 -14.61 -16.99
C ILE A 203 -20.61 -14.37 -16.53
N PRO A 204 -19.87 -13.38 -17.04
CA PRO A 204 -18.52 -13.08 -16.55
C PRO A 204 -18.51 -12.33 -15.22
N GLY A 205 -19.55 -11.55 -14.89
CA GLY A 205 -19.60 -10.74 -13.68
C GLY A 205 -19.90 -11.52 -12.40
N SER A 206 -20.71 -12.58 -12.47
CA SER A 206 -21.19 -13.32 -11.30
C SER A 206 -20.09 -14.01 -10.49
N PRO A 207 -19.04 -14.66 -11.08
CA PRO A 207 -17.96 -15.24 -10.28
C PRO A 207 -17.17 -14.17 -9.52
N VAL A 208 -16.94 -13.01 -10.15
CA VAL A 208 -16.22 -11.89 -9.54
C VAL A 208 -16.99 -11.35 -8.33
N MET A 209 -18.32 -11.20 -8.44
CA MET A 209 -19.17 -10.76 -7.33
C MET A 209 -19.15 -11.75 -6.16
N ILE A 210 -19.23 -13.06 -6.42
CA ILE A 210 -19.18 -14.11 -5.39
C ILE A 210 -17.82 -14.09 -4.68
N LEU A 211 -16.71 -14.03 -5.43
CA LEU A 211 -15.36 -13.97 -4.86
C LEU A 211 -15.15 -12.72 -4.00
N ASN A 212 -15.68 -11.58 -4.45
CA ASN A 212 -15.66 -10.34 -3.66
C ASN A 212 -16.42 -10.51 -2.33
N MET A 213 -17.57 -11.19 -2.32
CA MET A 213 -18.32 -11.47 -1.10
C MET A 213 -17.60 -12.44 -0.15
N ILE A 214 -16.87 -13.44 -0.67
CA ILE A 214 -16.00 -14.30 0.15
C ILE A 214 -14.91 -13.46 0.85
N ALA A 215 -14.28 -12.54 0.12
CA ALA A 215 -13.30 -11.63 0.70
C ALA A 215 -13.92 -10.72 1.77
N ASN A 216 -15.10 -10.16 1.50
CA ASN A 216 -15.85 -9.33 2.45
C ASN A 216 -16.19 -10.09 3.73
N ARG A 217 -16.66 -11.34 3.60
CA ARG A 217 -16.92 -12.24 4.74
C ARG A 217 -15.68 -12.42 5.59
N LYS A 218 -14.56 -12.85 4.98
CA LYS A 218 -13.29 -13.08 5.70
C LYS A 218 -12.86 -11.83 6.47
N ASN A 219 -12.95 -10.66 5.84
CA ASN A 219 -12.59 -9.39 6.45
C ASN A 219 -13.52 -8.98 7.60
N ALA A 220 -14.84 -9.16 7.44
CA ALA A 220 -15.82 -8.84 8.46
C ALA A 220 -15.63 -9.71 9.72
N PHE A 221 -15.45 -11.02 9.54
CA PHE A 221 -15.20 -11.96 10.65
C PHE A 221 -13.89 -11.64 11.37
N LYS A 222 -12.82 -11.34 10.61
CA LYS A 222 -11.54 -10.91 11.19
C LYS A 222 -11.70 -9.67 12.08
N LYS A 223 -12.51 -8.68 11.67
CA LYS A 223 -12.77 -7.47 12.48
C LYS A 223 -13.58 -7.76 13.73
N ARG A 224 -14.63 -8.58 13.64
CA ARG A 224 -15.50 -8.90 14.78
C ARG A 224 -14.72 -9.62 15.90
N PHE A 225 -13.90 -10.60 15.54
CA PHE A 225 -13.12 -11.39 16.50
C PHE A 225 -11.74 -10.80 16.82
N ALA A 226 -11.43 -9.60 16.32
CA ALA A 226 -10.20 -8.92 16.69
C ALA A 226 -10.21 -8.57 18.19
N ARG A 227 -9.18 -8.98 18.93
CA ARG A 227 -8.98 -8.54 20.31
C ARG A 227 -8.88 -7.01 20.36
N PRO A 228 -9.41 -6.35 21.41
CA PRO A 228 -9.16 -4.92 21.57
C PRO A 228 -7.64 -4.68 21.60
N PRO A 229 -7.16 -3.61 20.94
CA PRO A 229 -5.74 -3.30 20.97
C PRO A 229 -5.33 -3.02 22.43
N PRO A 230 -4.11 -3.40 22.84
CA PRO A 230 -3.58 -3.02 24.14
C PRO A 230 -3.57 -1.48 24.27
N PRO A 231 -3.59 -0.94 25.50
CA PRO A 231 -3.50 0.49 25.72
C PRO A 231 -2.26 1.06 24.99
N PRO A 232 -2.38 2.26 24.40
CA PRO A 232 -1.27 2.88 23.68
C PRO A 232 -0.07 3.06 24.62
N ARG A 233 1.10 2.60 24.19
CA ARG A 233 2.38 2.78 24.89
C ARG A 233 3.43 3.28 23.91
N GLY A 234 4.38 4.07 24.41
CA GLY A 234 5.45 4.64 23.64
C GLY A 234 5.02 5.78 22.74
N LEU A 235 5.75 5.97 21.65
CA LEU A 235 5.50 7.00 20.65
C LEU A 235 4.18 6.76 19.90
N VAL A 236 3.24 7.69 19.98
CA VAL A 236 1.88 7.59 19.42
C VAL A 236 1.38 8.91 18.82
N PHE A 237 0.44 8.82 17.88
CA PHE A 237 -0.29 9.99 17.40
C PHE A 237 -1.14 10.60 18.53
N PRO A 238 -1.33 11.92 18.59
CA PRO A 238 -2.09 12.56 19.65
C PRO A 238 -3.54 12.09 19.72
N GLN A 239 -4.09 12.08 20.93
CA GLN A 239 -5.46 11.62 21.17
C GLN A 239 -6.46 12.75 20.95
N THR A 240 -7.55 12.48 20.22
CA THR A 240 -8.66 13.43 20.13
C THR A 240 -9.60 13.31 21.34
N PRO A 241 -10.50 14.28 21.57
CA PRO A 241 -11.54 14.16 22.59
C PRO A 241 -12.45 12.91 22.45
N LYS A 242 -12.48 12.28 21.26
CA LYS A 242 -13.24 11.04 21.01
C LYS A 242 -12.45 9.77 21.39
N GLY A 243 -11.22 9.91 21.84
CA GLY A 243 -10.34 8.82 22.24
C GLY A 243 -9.59 8.13 21.09
N ASP A 244 -9.84 8.51 19.83
CA ASP A 244 -9.10 8.02 18.67
C ASP A 244 -7.80 8.80 18.44
N ARG A 245 -6.90 8.22 17.62
CA ARG A 245 -5.56 8.76 17.32
C ARG A 245 -5.36 8.83 15.79
N PRO A 246 -5.95 9.82 15.10
CA PRO A 246 -5.99 9.85 13.64
C PRO A 246 -4.66 10.33 13.04
N SER A 247 -4.17 9.65 12.01
CA SER A 247 -2.90 10.02 11.34
C SER A 247 -3.05 11.15 10.31
N THR A 248 -4.21 11.30 9.67
CA THR A 248 -4.40 12.27 8.57
C THR A 248 -4.27 13.73 9.00
N PRO A 249 -4.94 14.21 10.07
CA PRO A 249 -4.78 15.60 10.51
C PRO A 249 -3.32 15.91 10.87
N ILE A 250 -2.64 14.95 11.49
CA ILE A 250 -1.26 15.11 11.96
C ILE A 250 -0.28 15.15 10.78
N GLY A 251 -0.46 14.28 9.78
CA GLY A 251 0.34 14.36 8.56
C GLY A 251 0.17 15.69 7.82
N LYS A 252 -1.03 16.27 7.82
CA LYS A 252 -1.25 17.62 7.27
C LYS A 252 -0.57 18.71 8.09
N LEU A 253 -0.62 18.63 9.42
CA LEU A 253 0.03 19.60 10.30
C LEU A 253 1.54 19.63 10.06
N ILE A 254 2.18 18.46 10.03
CA ILE A 254 3.64 18.34 9.81
C ILE A 254 4.04 18.93 8.45
N ILE A 255 3.34 18.58 7.37
CA ILE A 255 3.65 19.08 6.03
C ILE A 255 3.30 20.57 5.91
N SER A 256 2.22 21.02 6.53
CA SER A 256 1.90 22.44 6.61
C SER A 256 2.99 23.21 7.35
N ALA A 257 3.52 22.71 8.45
CA ALA A 257 4.57 23.37 9.21
C ALA A 257 5.88 23.44 8.40
N ALA A 258 6.25 22.33 7.74
CA ALA A 258 7.40 22.26 6.85
C ALA A 258 7.33 23.34 5.74
N ILE A 259 6.22 23.38 4.99
CA ILE A 259 6.07 24.35 3.88
C ILE A 259 5.95 25.78 4.42
N ARG A 260 5.32 26.00 5.59
CA ARG A 260 5.11 27.34 6.16
C ARG A 260 6.42 28.07 6.42
N ALA A 261 7.51 27.35 6.66
CA ALA A 261 8.84 27.92 6.86
C ALA A 261 9.31 28.80 5.68
N VAL A 262 8.79 28.56 4.48
CA VAL A 262 9.19 29.27 3.25
C VAL A 262 8.00 29.82 2.45
N ASN A 263 6.80 29.22 2.59
CA ASN A 263 5.61 29.61 1.85
C ASN A 263 4.31 29.40 2.68
N PRO A 264 3.86 30.42 3.43
CA PRO A 264 2.66 30.35 4.27
C PRO A 264 1.36 30.07 3.51
N ASP A 265 1.21 30.59 2.29
CA ASP A 265 0.00 30.42 1.48
C ASP A 265 -0.16 28.97 0.99
N MET A 266 0.94 28.34 0.58
CA MET A 266 0.90 26.92 0.22
C MET A 266 0.64 26.03 1.43
N ALA A 267 1.17 26.38 2.61
CA ALA A 267 0.88 25.67 3.85
C ALA A 267 -0.61 25.68 4.20
N GLN A 268 -1.29 26.82 4.05
CA GLN A 268 -2.74 26.94 4.21
C GLN A 268 -3.52 25.99 3.27
N LYS A 269 -3.05 25.81 2.03
CA LYS A 269 -3.67 24.89 1.07
C LYS A 269 -3.58 23.42 1.51
N VAL A 270 -2.50 23.01 2.20
CA VAL A 270 -2.36 21.66 2.76
C VAL A 270 -3.48 21.36 3.76
N LEU A 271 -3.72 22.29 4.69
CA LEU A 271 -4.73 22.12 5.74
C LEU A 271 -6.15 22.01 5.13
N LYS A 272 -6.43 22.79 4.08
CA LYS A 272 -7.72 22.83 3.38
C LYS A 272 -8.00 21.63 2.46
N GLU A 273 -7.04 20.73 2.21
CA GLU A 273 -7.20 19.58 1.31
C GLU A 273 -8.21 18.55 1.86
N ARG A 274 -9.42 18.49 1.30
CA ARG A 274 -10.48 17.60 1.81
C ARG A 274 -10.21 16.12 1.50
N ASN A 275 -9.57 15.82 0.38
CA ASN A 275 -9.30 14.48 -0.09
C ASN A 275 -7.84 14.08 0.09
N TRP A 276 -7.36 14.09 1.35
CA TRP A 276 -5.94 13.85 1.67
C TRP A 276 -5.39 12.54 1.08
N ARG A 277 -6.21 11.49 0.97
CA ARG A 277 -5.79 10.17 0.46
C ARG A 277 -5.19 10.23 -0.96
N PHE A 278 -5.69 11.16 -1.78
CA PHE A 278 -5.31 11.31 -3.19
C PHE A 278 -4.71 12.69 -3.49
N GLY A 279 -5.13 13.73 -2.76
CA GLY A 279 -4.69 15.11 -2.97
C GLY A 279 -3.34 15.47 -2.36
N TYR A 280 -2.74 14.63 -1.51
CA TYR A 280 -1.46 14.95 -0.85
C TYR A 280 -0.28 15.10 -1.84
N VAL A 281 -0.31 14.41 -2.98
CA VAL A 281 0.81 14.36 -3.93
C VAL A 281 1.22 15.76 -4.42
N LYS A 282 0.25 16.62 -4.74
CA LYS A 282 0.54 18.00 -5.19
C LYS A 282 1.21 18.84 -4.09
N HIS A 283 0.91 18.56 -2.83
CA HIS A 283 1.52 19.28 -1.70
C HIS A 283 2.96 18.83 -1.46
N TRP A 284 3.24 17.54 -1.68
CA TRP A 284 4.61 17.02 -1.68
C TRP A 284 5.44 17.62 -2.81
N ILE A 285 4.88 17.66 -4.01
CA ILE A 285 5.51 18.30 -5.17
C ILE A 285 5.87 19.75 -4.84
N ASN A 286 4.88 20.54 -4.40
CA ASN A 286 5.09 21.95 -4.07
C ASN A 286 6.15 22.13 -2.98
N MET A 287 6.16 21.29 -1.95
CA MET A 287 7.17 21.33 -0.89
C MET A 287 8.58 21.12 -1.46
N VAL A 288 8.78 20.10 -2.31
CA VAL A 288 10.10 19.84 -2.91
C VAL A 288 10.50 20.96 -3.87
N ASP A 289 9.56 21.50 -4.65
CA ASP A 289 9.83 22.64 -5.53
C ASP A 289 10.26 23.89 -4.72
N GLU A 290 9.64 24.14 -3.55
CA GLU A 290 10.09 25.19 -2.62
C GLU A 290 11.48 24.89 -2.02
N GLN A 291 11.78 23.63 -1.68
CA GLN A 291 13.11 23.24 -1.21
C GLN A 291 14.20 23.41 -2.28
N CYS A 292 13.86 23.35 -3.57
CA CYS A 292 14.82 23.56 -4.65
C CYS A 292 15.27 25.02 -4.76
N LYS A 293 14.49 25.98 -4.25
CA LYS A 293 14.75 27.42 -4.45
C LYS A 293 16.08 27.89 -3.86
N SER A 294 16.47 27.37 -2.70
CA SER A 294 17.78 27.65 -2.09
C SER A 294 18.19 26.57 -1.07
N PRO A 295 19.48 26.47 -0.70
CA PRO A 295 19.93 25.61 0.40
C PRO A 295 19.23 25.91 1.73
N GLU A 296 19.01 27.19 2.04
CA GLU A 296 18.36 27.65 3.26
C GLU A 296 16.89 27.21 3.27
N ALA A 297 16.20 27.30 2.13
CA ALA A 297 14.83 26.82 1.98
C ALA A 297 14.75 25.30 2.21
N ALA A 298 15.69 24.53 1.65
CA ALA A 298 15.74 23.08 1.84
C ALA A 298 15.86 22.69 3.32
N LEU A 299 16.77 23.33 4.05
CA LEU A 299 17.02 23.10 5.47
C LEU A 299 15.86 23.61 6.34
N ALA A 300 15.35 24.81 6.09
CA ALA A 300 14.25 25.39 6.86
C ALA A 300 12.98 24.53 6.80
N VAL A 301 12.63 24.01 5.61
CA VAL A 301 11.50 23.09 5.44
C VAL A 301 11.72 21.79 6.22
N ALA A 302 12.92 21.21 6.13
CA ALA A 302 13.26 19.96 6.80
C ALA A 302 13.24 20.09 8.33
N GLU A 303 13.82 21.17 8.85
CA GLU A 303 13.88 21.45 10.28
C GLU A 303 12.49 21.74 10.85
N ALA A 304 11.68 22.55 10.15
CA ALA A 304 10.32 22.86 10.58
C ALA A 304 9.41 21.63 10.58
N GLY A 305 9.51 20.78 9.55
CA GLY A 305 8.75 19.54 9.46
C GLY A 305 9.07 18.55 10.58
N LEU A 306 10.37 18.31 10.83
CA LEU A 306 10.77 17.46 11.96
C LEU A 306 10.38 18.10 13.29
N LYS A 307 10.65 19.38 13.52
CA LYS A 307 10.28 20.08 14.76
C LYS A 307 8.79 19.89 15.09
N GLU A 308 7.89 20.13 14.13
CA GLU A 308 6.45 19.94 14.32
C GLU A 308 6.15 18.49 14.69
N ALA A 309 6.78 17.50 14.04
CA ALA A 309 6.58 16.09 14.37
C ALA A 309 6.93 15.76 15.84
N TYR A 310 8.00 16.34 16.39
CA TYR A 310 8.35 16.16 17.81
C TYR A 310 7.38 16.85 18.77
N GLU A 311 6.77 17.97 18.34
CA GLU A 311 5.85 18.76 19.16
C GLU A 311 4.45 18.14 19.20
N VAL A 312 3.97 17.59 18.08
CA VAL A 312 2.59 17.06 17.98
C VAL A 312 2.45 15.59 18.38
N PHE A 313 3.51 14.78 18.25
CA PHE A 313 3.44 13.39 18.69
C PHE A 313 3.51 13.30 20.22
N GLU A 314 2.82 12.32 20.77
CA GLU A 314 2.83 12.00 22.20
C GLU A 314 3.73 10.80 22.47
N PHE A 315 4.27 10.72 23.67
CA PHE A 315 4.92 9.55 24.21
C PHE A 315 4.23 9.12 25.50
N VAL A 316 3.73 7.88 25.54
CA VAL A 316 3.06 7.31 26.71
C VAL A 316 4.03 6.36 27.42
N ASP A 317 4.43 6.71 28.65
CA ASP A 317 5.40 5.93 29.41
C ASP A 317 4.83 4.59 29.95
N SER A 318 5.67 3.82 30.66
CA SER A 318 5.29 2.54 31.27
C SER A 318 4.16 2.65 32.31
N ASN A 319 4.04 3.81 32.95
CA ASN A 319 3.01 4.13 33.94
C ASN A 319 1.72 4.69 33.30
N GLY A 320 1.70 4.89 31.98
CA GLY A 320 0.57 5.44 31.24
C GLY A 320 0.50 6.97 31.24
N LYS A 321 1.52 7.68 31.73
CA LYS A 321 1.60 9.14 31.66
C LYS A 321 1.98 9.55 30.23
N SER A 322 1.24 10.51 29.68
CA SER A 322 1.51 11.07 28.35
C SER A 322 2.28 12.39 28.47
N SER A 323 3.27 12.57 27.61
CA SER A 323 3.98 13.83 27.36
C SER A 323 4.19 14.04 25.87
N THR A 324 4.65 15.22 25.44
CA THR A 324 5.08 15.39 24.04
C THR A 324 6.32 14.53 23.77
N PHE A 325 6.49 14.09 22.53
CA PHE A 325 7.68 13.32 22.15
C PHE A 325 8.97 14.12 22.34
N LYS A 326 8.91 15.44 22.12
CA LYS A 326 9.99 16.39 22.44
C LYS A 326 10.41 16.31 23.91
N GLU A 327 9.46 16.38 24.84
CA GLU A 327 9.74 16.29 26.29
C GLU A 327 10.28 14.92 26.68
N ALA A 328 9.70 13.84 26.14
CA ALA A 328 10.17 12.48 26.40
C ALA A 328 11.62 12.26 25.94
N MET A 329 12.00 12.82 24.78
CA MET A 329 13.38 12.77 24.31
C MET A 329 14.30 13.78 25.02
N ALA A 330 13.79 14.78 25.72
CA ALA A 330 14.62 15.66 26.56
C ALA A 330 14.92 15.02 27.93
N ALA A 331 14.04 14.15 28.43
CA ALA A 331 14.23 13.43 29.68
C ALA A 331 15.30 12.33 29.56
N LYS A 332 16.02 12.07 30.66
CA LYS A 332 16.86 10.88 30.83
C LYS A 332 15.99 9.70 31.25
N SER A 333 16.27 8.53 30.68
CA SER A 333 15.61 7.29 31.09
C SER A 333 16.10 6.85 32.48
N SER A 334 15.18 6.45 33.36
CA SER A 334 15.50 5.86 34.66
C SER A 334 16.05 4.44 34.53
N ASP A 335 15.50 3.68 33.59
CA ASP A 335 15.83 2.27 33.39
C ASP A 335 16.89 2.13 32.31
N LYS A 336 17.89 1.28 32.57
CA LYS A 336 18.99 0.98 31.64
C LYS A 336 18.87 -0.43 31.10
N PHE A 337 19.28 -0.61 29.85
CA PHE A 337 19.49 -1.94 29.28
C PHE A 337 20.75 -2.58 29.84
N TYR A 338 20.70 -3.88 30.06
CA TYR A 338 21.91 -4.69 30.09
C TYR A 338 22.42 -4.88 28.66
N THR A 339 23.70 -5.21 28.51
CA THR A 339 24.32 -5.36 27.20
C THR A 339 24.71 -6.81 26.97
N GLY A 340 24.17 -7.39 25.91
CA GLY A 340 24.59 -8.67 25.38
C GLY A 340 25.69 -8.52 24.34
N HIS A 341 26.65 -9.44 24.32
CA HIS A 341 27.71 -9.52 23.33
C HIS A 341 27.88 -10.95 22.82
N VAL A 342 28.07 -11.08 21.51
CA VAL A 342 28.42 -12.33 20.82
C VAL A 342 29.54 -12.05 19.84
N LYS A 343 30.65 -12.78 20.00
CA LYS A 343 31.74 -12.79 19.01
C LYS A 343 31.55 -13.98 18.07
N GLY A 344 31.60 -13.72 16.78
CA GLY A 344 31.53 -14.75 15.76
C GLY A 344 32.74 -15.69 15.77
N GLN A 345 32.52 -16.93 15.33
CA GLN A 345 33.50 -18.02 15.38
C GLN A 345 34.04 -18.42 14.01
N ALA A 346 33.51 -17.86 12.92
CA ALA A 346 33.96 -18.21 11.58
C ALA A 346 35.35 -17.62 11.28
N SER A 347 36.09 -18.29 10.38
CA SER A 347 37.40 -17.84 9.89
C SER A 347 37.35 -16.45 9.23
N SER A 348 38.52 -15.84 9.01
CA SER A 348 38.71 -14.45 8.55
C SER A 348 37.72 -13.99 7.47
N ALA A 349 37.20 -12.78 7.64
CA ALA A 349 36.31 -12.14 6.68
C ALA A 349 36.90 -12.08 5.27
N LYS A 350 36.04 -12.31 4.26
CA LYS A 350 36.40 -12.06 2.87
C LYS A 350 36.54 -10.55 2.66
N LYS A 351 37.75 -10.05 2.40
CA LYS A 351 38.02 -8.61 2.16
C LYS A 351 37.74 -8.19 0.71
N GLN A 352 36.70 -8.74 0.10
CA GLN A 352 36.35 -8.49 -1.31
C GLN A 352 34.85 -8.28 -1.45
N LEU A 353 34.47 -7.34 -2.32
CA LEU A 353 33.08 -7.13 -2.70
C LEU A 353 32.59 -8.26 -3.63
N GLU A 354 31.54 -8.96 -3.20
CA GLU A 354 30.82 -9.97 -3.96
C GLU A 354 29.35 -9.52 -4.12
N ILE A 355 28.84 -9.50 -5.36
CA ILE A 355 27.45 -9.13 -5.66
C ILE A 355 26.74 -10.30 -6.35
N PRO A 356 25.73 -10.91 -5.71
CA PRO A 356 24.86 -11.89 -6.35
C PRO A 356 24.03 -11.21 -7.45
N TYR A 357 24.03 -11.78 -8.66
CA TYR A 357 23.19 -11.31 -9.77
C TYR A 357 22.85 -12.45 -10.74
N LYS A 358 21.55 -12.67 -10.99
CA LYS A 358 21.02 -13.66 -11.95
C LYS A 358 21.67 -15.05 -11.83
N GLY A 359 21.78 -15.55 -10.59
CA GLY A 359 22.33 -16.88 -10.29
C GLY A 359 23.86 -16.96 -10.29
N LYS A 360 24.58 -15.85 -10.49
CA LYS A 360 26.04 -15.77 -10.40
C LYS A 360 26.45 -14.90 -9.20
N ILE A 361 27.66 -15.12 -8.69
CA ILE A 361 28.32 -14.20 -7.75
C ILE A 361 29.39 -13.45 -8.55
N LEU A 362 29.27 -12.12 -8.61
CA LEU A 362 30.18 -11.27 -9.37
C LEU A 362 31.17 -10.58 -8.43
N SER A 363 32.45 -10.54 -8.83
CA SER A 363 33.52 -9.81 -8.15
C SER A 363 34.58 -9.36 -9.17
N GLY A 364 35.51 -8.48 -8.75
CA GLY A 364 36.61 -8.02 -9.60
C GLY A 364 36.14 -7.43 -10.94
N ASP A 365 36.83 -7.77 -12.02
CA ASP A 365 36.53 -7.24 -13.36
C ASP A 365 35.16 -7.68 -13.90
N ALA A 366 34.71 -8.90 -13.57
CA ALA A 366 33.38 -9.36 -13.97
C ALA A 366 32.27 -8.49 -13.35
N LEU A 367 32.47 -8.02 -12.10
CA LEU A 367 31.58 -7.06 -11.48
C LEU A 367 31.64 -5.70 -12.17
N LYS A 368 32.84 -5.16 -12.44
CA LYS A 368 32.99 -3.87 -13.14
C LYS A 368 32.27 -3.86 -14.49
N GLN A 369 32.43 -4.92 -15.30
CA GLN A 369 31.75 -5.07 -16.58
C GLN A 369 30.23 -5.13 -16.44
N GLN A 370 29.71 -5.76 -15.38
CA GLN A 370 28.26 -5.77 -15.13
C GLN A 370 27.76 -4.40 -14.67
N VAL A 371 28.53 -3.67 -13.88
CA VAL A 371 28.23 -2.30 -13.48
C VAL A 371 28.15 -1.39 -14.71
N ASP A 372 29.07 -1.51 -15.66
CA ASP A 372 29.02 -0.76 -16.93
C ASP A 372 27.73 -1.02 -17.70
N LYS A 373 27.31 -2.29 -17.80
CA LYS A 373 26.03 -2.64 -18.43
C LYS A 373 24.83 -2.04 -17.71
N TRP A 374 24.85 -1.96 -16.38
CA TRP A 374 23.77 -1.32 -15.62
C TRP A 374 23.73 0.18 -15.83
N VAL A 375 24.88 0.85 -15.91
CA VAL A 375 24.95 2.29 -16.20
C VAL A 375 24.48 2.58 -17.62
N GLU A 376 24.98 1.83 -18.61
CA GLU A 376 24.61 1.99 -20.02
C GLU A 376 23.12 1.75 -20.26
N TYR A 377 22.57 0.68 -19.67
CA TYR A 377 21.13 0.42 -19.77
C TYR A 377 20.31 1.47 -19.01
N GLY A 378 20.85 2.06 -17.94
CA GLY A 378 20.18 3.02 -17.08
C GLY A 378 19.50 2.41 -15.86
N THR A 379 19.85 1.18 -15.46
CA THR A 379 19.40 0.55 -14.21
C THR A 379 19.90 1.31 -12.98
N ILE A 380 21.12 1.83 -13.05
CA ILE A 380 21.77 2.65 -12.00
C ILE A 380 22.28 3.95 -12.60
N GLU A 381 22.43 4.98 -11.77
CA GLU A 381 23.09 6.21 -12.19
C GLU A 381 24.63 6.04 -12.26
N PRO A 382 25.34 6.80 -13.12
CA PRO A 382 26.79 6.70 -13.25
C PRO A 382 27.55 6.78 -11.93
N SER A 383 27.15 7.69 -11.03
CA SER A 383 27.77 7.84 -9.70
C SER A 383 27.59 6.62 -8.79
N ALA A 384 26.51 5.85 -8.95
CA ALA A 384 26.37 4.56 -8.26
C ALA A 384 27.34 3.53 -8.84
N GLY A 385 27.55 3.54 -10.16
CA GLY A 385 28.53 2.68 -10.81
C GLY A 385 29.96 2.99 -10.35
N GLU A 386 30.32 4.27 -10.27
CA GLU A 386 31.61 4.73 -9.75
C GLU A 386 31.82 4.28 -8.30
N ALA A 387 30.81 4.40 -7.44
CA ALA A 387 30.88 3.95 -6.05
C ALA A 387 31.15 2.44 -5.92
N ILE A 388 30.45 1.62 -6.71
CA ILE A 388 30.63 0.16 -6.71
C ILE A 388 32.02 -0.20 -7.23
N LYS A 389 32.47 0.42 -8.33
CA LYS A 389 33.81 0.22 -8.88
C LYS A 389 34.90 0.66 -7.90
N GLY A 390 34.71 1.79 -7.22
CA GLY A 390 35.60 2.28 -6.18
C GLY A 390 35.81 1.27 -5.06
N CYS A 391 34.76 0.54 -4.65
CA CYS A 391 34.89 -0.54 -3.68
C CYS A 391 35.71 -1.73 -4.20
N VAL A 392 35.66 -2.01 -5.50
CA VAL A 392 36.50 -3.04 -6.13
C VAL A 392 37.95 -2.58 -6.21
N ASP A 393 38.16 -1.31 -6.56
CA ASP A 393 39.50 -0.71 -6.72
C ASP A 393 40.20 -0.43 -5.39
N ASN A 394 39.44 -0.32 -4.30
CA ASN A 394 39.95 -0.08 -2.95
C ASN A 394 39.49 -1.19 -1.99
N PRO A 395 40.08 -2.40 -2.03
CA PRO A 395 39.68 -3.52 -1.17
C PRO A 395 39.71 -3.21 0.34
N GLY A 396 40.54 -2.25 0.76
CA GLY A 396 40.60 -1.76 2.14
C GLY A 396 39.28 -1.16 2.65
N TRP A 397 38.40 -0.68 1.77
CA TRP A 397 37.08 -0.18 2.16
C TRP A 397 36.14 -1.28 2.68
N MET A 398 36.45 -2.55 2.37
CA MET A 398 35.72 -3.72 2.84
C MET A 398 36.23 -4.21 4.21
N ASP A 399 37.29 -3.60 4.78
CA ASP A 399 37.73 -3.90 6.13
C ASP A 399 36.91 -3.12 7.16
N LEU A 400 35.91 -3.79 7.74
CA LEU A 400 34.95 -3.19 8.68
C LEU A 400 35.27 -3.49 10.15
N SER A 401 36.42 -4.14 10.41
CA SER A 401 36.80 -4.67 11.74
C SER A 401 36.90 -3.59 12.82
N ASN A 402 37.17 -2.34 12.43
CA ASN A 402 37.28 -1.18 13.33
C ASN A 402 36.04 -0.27 13.32
N ARG A 403 34.95 -0.67 12.65
CA ARG A 403 33.74 0.17 12.53
C ARG A 403 32.58 -0.45 13.31
N HIS A 404 31.80 0.41 13.97
CA HIS A 404 30.61 0.04 14.71
C HIS A 404 29.35 0.45 13.95
N PHE A 405 28.53 -0.53 13.56
CA PHE A 405 27.30 -0.32 12.81
C PHE A 405 26.08 -0.53 13.69
N VAL A 406 25.37 0.55 14.03
CA VAL A 406 24.08 0.48 14.73
C VAL A 406 22.98 0.22 13.71
N LEU A 407 22.28 -0.90 13.82
CA LEU A 407 21.17 -1.26 12.93
C LEU A 407 19.84 -1.12 13.66
N LEU A 408 19.11 -0.02 13.40
CA LEU A 408 17.74 0.17 13.86
C LEU A 408 16.81 -0.66 12.97
N GLY A 409 16.44 -1.86 13.41
CA GLY A 409 15.78 -2.87 12.60
C GLY A 409 16.76 -3.88 11.99
N ALA A 410 17.65 -4.45 12.82
CA ALA A 410 18.70 -5.38 12.40
C ALA A 410 18.18 -6.61 11.63
N GLY A 411 16.98 -7.08 11.95
CA GLY A 411 16.32 -8.21 11.30
C GLY A 411 15.55 -7.86 10.03
N SER A 412 15.58 -6.60 9.57
CA SER A 412 14.91 -6.20 8.33
C SER A 412 15.45 -6.96 7.10
N ALA A 413 14.58 -7.22 6.13
CA ALA A 413 14.96 -7.98 4.93
C ALA A 413 15.95 -7.23 4.02
N MET A 414 15.93 -5.90 4.06
CA MET A 414 16.81 -5.05 3.23
C MET A 414 18.01 -4.49 3.98
N GLY A 415 18.08 -4.64 5.31
CA GLY A 415 19.21 -4.16 6.10
C GLY A 415 20.49 -4.94 5.82
N PRO A 416 21.67 -4.32 5.95
CA PRO A 416 22.96 -4.91 5.56
C PRO A 416 23.50 -5.92 6.58
N PHE A 417 22.68 -6.43 7.51
CA PHE A 417 23.14 -7.29 8.61
C PHE A 417 23.98 -8.47 8.12
N LEU A 418 23.51 -9.22 7.12
CA LEU A 418 24.22 -10.38 6.59
C LEU A 418 25.57 -10.00 5.98
N VAL A 419 25.61 -8.92 5.20
CA VAL A 419 26.84 -8.43 4.55
C VAL A 419 27.84 -7.93 5.59
N LEU A 420 27.39 -7.16 6.58
CA LEU A 420 28.24 -6.64 7.65
C LEU A 420 28.85 -7.77 8.49
N MET A 421 28.04 -8.76 8.89
CA MET A 421 28.54 -9.91 9.65
C MET A 421 29.54 -10.73 8.83
N ALA A 422 29.31 -10.90 7.52
CA ALA A 422 30.23 -11.62 6.61
C ALA A 422 31.56 -10.88 6.39
N LEU A 423 31.53 -9.54 6.43
CA LEU A 423 32.72 -8.68 6.30
C LEU A 423 33.45 -8.42 7.64
N GLY A 424 33.01 -9.04 8.73
CA GLY A 424 33.71 -8.93 10.02
C GLY A 424 33.45 -7.61 10.77
N ALA A 425 32.33 -6.93 10.51
CA ALA A 425 31.98 -5.69 11.20
C ALA A 425 31.58 -5.92 12.66
N ASN A 426 31.61 -4.85 13.47
CA ASN A 426 30.99 -4.82 14.80
C ASN A 426 29.56 -4.27 14.67
N VAL A 427 28.56 -5.14 14.82
CA VAL A 427 27.15 -4.76 14.66
C VAL A 427 26.48 -4.54 16.01
N ILE A 428 25.92 -3.36 16.21
CA ILE A 428 25.04 -3.06 17.35
C ILE A 428 23.59 -3.26 16.88
N ALA A 429 22.99 -4.38 17.23
CA ALA A 429 21.69 -4.80 16.73
C ALA A 429 20.55 -4.28 17.62
N ILE A 430 19.64 -3.49 17.03
CA ILE A 430 18.38 -3.08 17.64
C ILE A 430 17.23 -3.72 16.86
N ASP A 431 16.46 -4.59 17.52
CA ASP A 431 15.22 -5.15 16.98
C ASP A 431 14.25 -5.55 18.11
N LEU A 432 13.02 -5.86 17.73
CA LEU A 432 11.92 -6.24 18.61
C LEU A 432 12.33 -7.38 19.55
N ASP A 433 11.87 -7.29 20.78
CA ASP A 433 12.08 -8.24 21.88
C ASP A 433 11.25 -9.54 21.69
N ARG A 434 11.45 -10.20 20.54
CA ARG A 434 10.79 -11.44 20.16
C ARG A 434 11.82 -12.56 20.03
N PRO A 435 11.68 -13.67 20.77
CA PRO A 435 12.69 -14.74 20.79
C PRO A 435 13.08 -15.26 19.40
N GLN A 436 12.13 -15.35 18.46
CA GLN A 436 12.40 -15.85 17.10
C GLN A 436 13.31 -14.94 16.26
N ILE A 437 13.28 -13.63 16.51
CA ILE A 437 14.18 -12.68 15.82
C ILE A 437 15.60 -12.90 16.35
N TRP A 438 15.75 -12.95 17.67
CA TRP A 438 17.03 -13.10 18.34
C TRP A 438 17.67 -14.46 18.10
N LYS A 439 16.89 -15.55 18.09
CA LYS A 439 17.36 -16.88 17.67
C LYS A 439 18.03 -16.82 16.30
N ARG A 440 17.42 -16.13 15.33
CA ARG A 440 17.97 -15.98 13.98
C ARG A 440 19.24 -15.11 13.97
N LEU A 441 19.19 -13.92 14.58
CA LEU A 441 20.32 -12.97 14.57
C LEU A 441 21.55 -13.52 15.31
N LEU A 442 21.34 -14.11 16.48
CA LEU A 442 22.42 -14.70 17.29
C LEU A 442 23.04 -15.91 16.59
N ASN A 443 22.23 -16.76 15.95
CA ASN A 443 22.75 -17.88 15.16
C ASN A 443 23.62 -17.40 13.98
N ILE A 444 23.19 -16.35 13.27
CA ILE A 444 24.00 -15.77 12.20
C ILE A 444 25.31 -15.21 12.77
N ALA A 445 25.23 -14.45 13.87
CA ALA A 445 26.40 -13.82 14.47
C ALA A 445 27.45 -14.85 14.93
N LYS A 446 27.03 -15.89 15.66
CA LYS A 446 27.90 -17.00 16.08
C LYS A 446 28.63 -17.65 14.89
N ASN A 447 27.95 -17.79 13.74
CA ASN A 447 28.46 -18.43 12.53
C ASN A 447 29.12 -17.48 11.52
N SER A 448 29.49 -16.27 11.92
CA SER A 448 30.10 -15.24 11.05
C SER A 448 31.45 -14.79 11.60
N PRO A 449 32.26 -14.03 10.83
CA PRO A 449 33.49 -13.41 11.36
C PRO A 449 33.22 -12.13 12.17
N GLY A 450 32.04 -11.52 12.04
CA GLY A 450 31.69 -10.29 12.75
C GLY A 450 31.34 -10.50 14.23
N SER A 451 31.22 -9.38 14.96
CA SER A 451 30.74 -9.36 16.33
C SER A 451 29.37 -8.67 16.42
N MET A 452 28.58 -9.04 17.42
CA MET A 452 27.26 -8.45 17.65
C MET A 452 27.08 -8.03 19.10
N THR A 453 26.62 -6.79 19.30
CA THR A 453 26.23 -6.22 20.58
C THR A 453 24.75 -5.84 20.55
N PHE A 454 23.99 -6.10 21.61
CA PHE A 454 22.54 -5.92 21.61
C PHE A 454 21.99 -5.64 23.02
N PRO A 455 20.83 -4.95 23.13
CA PRO A 455 20.23 -4.66 24.43
C PRO A 455 19.57 -5.90 25.02
N MET A 456 19.62 -6.02 26.34
CA MET A 456 19.01 -7.11 27.12
C MET A 456 18.22 -6.58 28.32
N LYS A 457 17.20 -7.35 28.71
CA LYS A 457 16.34 -7.07 29.88
C LYS A 457 16.98 -7.49 31.21
N VAL A 458 17.89 -8.46 31.15
CA VAL A 458 18.67 -8.97 32.29
C VAL A 458 20.13 -9.09 31.90
N GLU A 459 21.01 -9.23 32.88
CA GLU A 459 22.45 -9.41 32.64
C GLU A 459 22.71 -10.71 31.85
N GLN A 460 23.61 -10.68 30.86
CA GLN A 460 23.83 -11.84 29.98
C GLN A 460 24.28 -13.09 30.75
N THR A 461 25.05 -12.90 31.82
CA THR A 461 25.54 -13.97 32.72
C THR A 461 24.42 -14.67 33.49
N SER A 462 23.23 -14.06 33.60
CA SER A 462 22.06 -14.67 34.25
C SER A 462 21.29 -15.63 33.35
N CYS A 463 21.53 -15.62 32.03
CA CYS A 463 20.90 -16.54 31.10
C CYS A 463 21.69 -17.87 31.07
N THR A 464 21.06 -18.96 31.50
CA THR A 464 21.71 -20.27 31.60
C THR A 464 21.70 -21.05 30.28
N ASN A 465 20.84 -20.67 29.34
CA ASN A 465 20.66 -21.33 28.06
C ASN A 465 20.27 -20.34 26.95
N ASP A 466 20.33 -20.80 25.69
CA ASP A 466 20.02 -19.98 24.52
C ASP A 466 18.55 -19.51 24.50
N GLU A 467 17.59 -20.26 25.06
CA GLU A 467 16.17 -19.85 25.08
C GLU A 467 15.94 -18.65 26.00
N GLU A 468 16.53 -18.67 27.19
CA GLU A 468 16.54 -17.54 28.13
C GLU A 468 17.23 -16.33 27.52
N LEU A 469 18.39 -16.53 26.87
CA LEU A 469 19.09 -15.47 26.15
C LEU A 469 18.19 -14.84 25.07
N HIS A 470 17.52 -15.66 24.26
CA HIS A 470 16.59 -15.18 23.22
C HIS A 470 15.41 -14.40 23.80
N ALA A 471 14.87 -14.84 24.95
CA ALA A 471 13.73 -14.18 25.61
C ALA A 471 14.12 -12.85 26.30
N ALA A 472 15.35 -12.77 26.81
CA ALA A 472 15.90 -11.57 27.43
C ALA A 472 16.37 -10.51 26.42
N SER A 473 16.62 -10.90 25.17
CA SER A 473 17.22 -10.02 24.16
C SER A 473 16.20 -9.08 23.49
N GLY A 474 16.69 -7.89 23.16
CA GLY A 474 16.00 -6.91 22.33
C GLY A 474 15.22 -5.85 23.07
N CYS A 475 14.64 -4.96 22.28
CA CYS A 475 13.93 -3.78 22.76
C CYS A 475 12.90 -3.33 21.74
N ASN A 476 12.13 -2.29 22.05
CA ASN A 476 11.08 -1.80 21.16
C ASN A 476 11.27 -0.31 20.86
N LEU A 477 11.48 0.02 19.57
CA LEU A 477 11.66 1.38 19.09
C LEU A 477 10.49 2.32 19.42
N PHE A 478 9.28 1.81 19.69
CA PHE A 478 8.15 2.64 20.11
C PHE A 478 8.17 2.92 21.60
N THR A 479 8.25 1.89 22.41
CA THR A 479 8.03 1.99 23.85
C THR A 479 9.31 2.35 24.61
N GLN A 480 10.47 2.23 23.98
CA GLN A 480 11.77 2.37 24.62
C GLN A 480 12.71 3.31 23.84
N THR A 481 12.18 4.20 22.99
CA THR A 481 13.00 5.14 22.19
C THR A 481 14.00 5.93 23.04
N PRO A 482 13.59 6.56 24.16
CA PRO A 482 14.53 7.32 25.00
C PRO A 482 15.62 6.42 25.61
N GLN A 483 15.24 5.21 26.06
CA GLN A 483 16.14 4.22 26.66
C GLN A 483 17.19 3.74 25.65
N ILE A 484 16.76 3.46 24.41
CA ILE A 484 17.66 3.02 23.32
C ILE A 484 18.66 4.13 23.00
N ARG A 485 18.19 5.38 22.89
CA ARG A 485 19.04 6.54 22.64
C ARG A 485 20.06 6.74 23.78
N ASP A 486 19.64 6.64 25.05
CA ASP A 486 20.54 6.81 26.20
C ASP A 486 21.59 5.69 26.23
N TRP A 487 21.18 4.44 26.03
CA TRP A 487 22.08 3.29 25.95
C TRP A 487 23.12 3.43 24.84
N LEU A 488 22.71 3.87 23.64
CA LEU A 488 23.63 4.07 22.51
C LEU A 488 24.57 5.27 22.70
N ILE A 489 24.21 6.27 23.52
CA ILE A 489 25.14 7.35 23.86
C ILE A 489 26.25 6.83 24.77
N ASP A 490 25.90 6.01 25.76
CA ASP A 490 26.83 5.48 26.76
C ASP A 490 27.70 4.32 26.23
N LEU A 491 27.21 3.57 25.24
CA LEU A 491 27.86 2.35 24.73
C LEU A 491 29.16 2.65 23.95
N TYR A 492 30.29 2.03 24.30
CA TYR A 492 31.59 2.23 23.65
C TYR A 492 32.00 3.72 23.51
N PRO A 493 32.32 4.41 24.62
CA PRO A 493 32.74 5.81 24.59
C PRO A 493 33.94 6.03 23.66
N GLY A 494 33.91 7.08 22.83
CA GLY A 494 34.98 7.42 21.89
C GLY A 494 34.91 6.72 20.53
N GLU A 495 34.22 5.59 20.43
CA GLU A 495 34.04 4.87 19.16
C GLU A 495 33.08 5.60 18.21
N GLN A 496 33.40 5.58 16.91
CA GLN A 496 32.55 6.16 15.88
C GLN A 496 31.47 5.18 15.41
N PHE A 497 30.24 5.67 15.33
CA PHE A 497 29.08 4.87 14.92
C PHE A 497 28.63 5.21 13.50
N VAL A 498 28.22 4.19 12.76
CA VAL A 498 27.39 4.29 11.55
C VAL A 498 25.99 3.81 11.90
N VAL A 499 25.01 4.71 11.91
CA VAL A 499 23.64 4.42 12.35
C VAL A 499 22.73 4.25 11.15
N GLY A 500 22.27 3.02 10.92
CA GLY A 500 21.38 2.67 9.83
C GLY A 500 19.93 2.51 10.26
N SER A 501 19.01 3.18 9.56
CA SER A 501 17.57 3.14 9.81
C SER A 501 16.84 2.21 8.85
N TYR A 502 16.60 0.96 9.28
CA TYR A 502 16.05 -0.10 8.42
C TYR A 502 14.69 -0.65 8.88
N ALA A 503 14.20 -0.26 10.06
CA ALA A 503 12.91 -0.68 10.55
C ALA A 503 11.77 -0.15 9.66
N TYR A 504 10.85 -1.03 9.29
CA TYR A 504 9.76 -0.74 8.36
C TYR A 504 8.45 -1.33 8.85
N LEU A 505 7.37 -0.56 8.74
CA LEU A 505 6.00 -0.92 9.11
C LEU A 505 5.01 -0.36 8.09
N ASN A 506 3.74 -0.75 8.18
CA ASN A 506 2.70 -0.28 7.26
C ASN A 506 1.89 0.87 7.87
N GLY A 507 1.50 1.84 7.03
CA GLY A 507 0.55 2.89 7.40
C GLY A 507 1.05 3.80 8.52
N ALA A 508 0.19 4.10 9.50
CA ALA A 508 0.46 5.04 10.59
C ALA A 508 1.67 4.62 11.45
N LEU A 509 1.84 3.32 11.69
CA LEU A 509 2.96 2.77 12.46
C LEU A 509 4.32 3.06 11.81
N HIS A 510 4.36 3.23 10.48
CA HIS A 510 5.60 3.58 9.76
C HIS A 510 6.08 5.00 10.11
N VAL A 511 5.15 5.93 10.29
CA VAL A 511 5.47 7.30 10.70
C VAL A 511 6.05 7.29 12.11
N GLN A 512 5.41 6.57 13.03
CA GLN A 512 5.90 6.40 14.41
C GLN A 512 7.32 5.81 14.43
N VAL A 513 7.59 4.74 13.68
CA VAL A 513 8.92 4.08 13.75
C VAL A 513 9.99 4.96 13.13
N SER A 514 9.64 5.69 12.07
CA SER A 514 10.57 6.62 11.41
C SER A 514 10.92 7.79 12.32
N LEU A 515 9.94 8.32 13.06
CA LEU A 515 10.18 9.39 14.04
C LEU A 515 10.97 8.90 15.27
N ALA A 516 10.74 7.67 15.73
CA ALA A 516 11.55 7.06 16.77
C ALA A 516 13.02 6.90 16.34
N MET A 517 13.26 6.38 15.15
CA MET A 517 14.61 6.28 14.58
C MET A 517 15.23 7.66 14.36
N ASP A 518 14.46 8.64 13.88
CA ASP A 518 14.92 10.01 13.69
C ASP A 518 15.50 10.59 14.99
N ALA A 519 14.82 10.38 16.11
CA ALA A 519 15.28 10.88 17.41
C ALA A 519 16.58 10.24 17.90
N ILE A 520 16.76 8.95 17.64
CA ILE A 520 18.03 8.27 17.92
C ILE A 520 19.12 8.81 16.98
N CYS A 521 18.87 8.90 15.68
CA CYS A 521 19.82 9.40 14.69
C CYS A 521 20.24 10.86 14.96
N ARG A 522 19.29 11.73 15.31
CA ARG A 522 19.55 13.13 15.68
C ARG A 522 20.56 13.18 16.82
N ASP A 523 20.23 12.56 17.95
CA ASP A 523 21.05 12.65 19.15
C ASP A 523 22.42 12.00 18.94
N LEU A 524 22.53 10.88 18.21
CA LEU A 524 23.83 10.26 17.91
C LEU A 524 24.66 11.08 16.92
N SER A 525 24.05 11.67 15.89
CA SER A 525 24.78 12.56 14.95
C SER A 525 25.26 13.83 15.65
N GLU A 526 24.47 14.42 16.54
CA GLU A 526 24.82 15.65 17.24
C GLU A 526 25.82 15.42 18.39
N LYS A 527 25.63 14.37 19.20
CA LYS A 527 26.43 14.11 20.41
C LYS A 527 27.64 13.22 20.17
N ARG A 528 27.60 12.34 19.15
CA ARG A 528 28.68 11.39 18.83
C ARG A 528 29.29 11.55 17.44
N LYS A 529 28.83 12.53 16.66
CA LYS A 529 29.24 12.71 15.24
C LYS A 529 29.07 11.42 14.43
N ALA A 530 28.02 10.66 14.75
CA ALA A 530 27.72 9.42 14.06
C ALA A 530 27.37 9.67 12.58
N SER A 531 27.86 8.79 11.71
CA SER A 531 27.44 8.76 10.31
C SER A 531 26.06 8.14 10.21
N LEU A 532 25.24 8.57 9.25
CA LEU A 532 23.87 8.06 9.09
C LEU A 532 23.71 7.27 7.79
N ALA A 533 22.95 6.18 7.82
CA ALA A 533 22.66 5.35 6.67
C ALA A 533 21.15 5.12 6.52
N TYR A 534 20.65 5.31 5.29
CA TYR A 534 19.25 5.10 4.92
C TYR A 534 19.15 4.35 3.60
N LEU A 535 18.09 3.54 3.48
CA LEU A 535 17.63 3.02 2.18
C LEU A 535 16.44 3.88 1.73
N CYS A 536 16.74 4.85 0.86
CA CYS A 536 15.72 5.70 0.28
C CYS A 536 14.85 4.91 -0.69
N THR A 537 13.55 5.20 -0.65
CA THR A 537 12.57 4.55 -1.54
C THR A 537 12.63 5.19 -2.93
N PRO A 538 12.45 4.43 -4.02
CA PRO A 538 12.26 5.03 -5.34
C PRO A 538 10.88 5.68 -5.46
N THR A 539 9.99 5.50 -4.47
CA THR A 539 8.61 6.02 -4.49
C THR A 539 8.42 7.31 -3.68
N ASP A 540 9.41 8.21 -3.72
CA ASP A 540 9.34 9.58 -3.20
C ASP A 540 9.74 10.57 -4.31
N LEU A 541 9.68 11.88 -4.05
CA LEU A 541 10.22 12.91 -4.93
C LEU A 541 11.70 13.12 -4.69
N HIS A 542 12.48 13.02 -5.77
CA HIS A 542 13.94 13.13 -5.75
C HIS A 542 14.42 14.16 -6.78
N LEU A 543 15.52 14.83 -6.47
CA LEU A 543 16.31 15.53 -7.47
C LEU A 543 17.03 14.48 -8.32
N VAL A 544 17.10 14.72 -9.62
CA VAL A 544 17.75 13.84 -10.60
C VAL A 544 18.74 14.63 -11.45
N THR A 545 19.60 13.90 -12.15
CA THR A 545 20.54 14.50 -13.11
C THR A 545 19.79 15.00 -14.35
N LYS A 546 20.37 15.97 -15.05
CA LYS A 546 19.83 16.47 -16.32
C LYS A 546 19.78 15.33 -17.35
N GLU A 547 20.81 14.49 -17.36
CA GLU A 547 20.94 13.34 -18.25
C GLU A 547 19.84 12.30 -18.00
N ALA A 548 19.44 12.08 -16.73
CA ALA A 548 18.32 11.18 -16.43
C ALA A 548 16.98 11.76 -16.89
N HIS A 549 16.79 13.07 -16.74
CA HIS A 549 15.61 13.79 -17.22
C HIS A 549 15.48 13.75 -18.75
N GLU A 550 16.58 14.02 -19.47
CA GLU A 550 16.63 13.96 -20.92
C GLU A 550 16.40 12.53 -21.44
N ALA A 551 17.01 11.52 -20.81
CA ALA A 551 16.76 10.11 -21.15
C ALA A 551 15.28 9.73 -20.98
N SER A 552 14.62 10.24 -19.93
CA SER A 552 13.18 10.06 -19.73
C SER A 552 12.34 10.70 -20.85
N LEU A 553 12.73 11.89 -21.31
CA LEU A 553 12.07 12.56 -22.44
C LEU A 553 12.21 11.78 -23.73
N GLU A 554 13.40 11.25 -24.04
CA GLU A 554 13.65 10.44 -25.22
C GLU A 554 12.84 9.14 -25.19
N HIS A 555 12.83 8.43 -24.05
CA HIS A 555 11.96 7.28 -23.89
C HIS A 555 10.48 7.66 -24.06
N TYR A 556 10.02 8.78 -23.52
CA TYR A 556 8.63 9.23 -23.70
C TYR A 556 8.29 9.47 -25.18
N LYS A 557 9.18 10.08 -25.98
CA LYS A 557 8.97 10.26 -27.44
C LYS A 557 8.77 8.93 -28.18
N VAL A 558 9.44 7.87 -27.72
CA VAL A 558 9.32 6.52 -28.30
C VAL A 558 8.04 5.82 -27.80
N TYR A 559 7.81 5.77 -26.49
CA TYR A 559 6.69 5.01 -25.91
C TYR A 559 5.33 5.65 -26.20
N SER A 560 5.24 6.98 -26.21
CA SER A 560 3.98 7.70 -26.51
C SER A 560 3.40 7.37 -27.89
N LYS A 561 4.24 6.90 -28.83
CA LYS A 561 3.84 6.48 -30.19
C LYS A 561 3.44 5.00 -30.28
N LYS A 562 3.65 4.20 -29.23
CA LYS A 562 3.28 2.77 -29.25
C LYS A 562 1.76 2.63 -29.14
N LEU A 563 1.16 1.82 -30.02
CA LEU A 563 -0.30 1.62 -30.07
C LEU A 563 -0.90 1.24 -28.71
N PHE A 564 -0.26 0.32 -27.97
CA PHE A 564 -0.69 -0.06 -26.63
C PHE A 564 -0.73 1.15 -25.68
N CYS A 565 0.31 1.99 -25.69
CA CYS A 565 0.37 3.17 -24.82
C CYS A 565 -0.70 4.20 -25.19
N ILE A 566 -0.98 4.40 -26.49
CA ILE A 566 -2.05 5.28 -26.98
C ILE A 566 -3.41 4.81 -26.47
N ILE A 567 -3.71 3.52 -26.65
CA ILE A 567 -4.98 2.90 -26.21
C ILE A 567 -5.15 3.06 -24.70
N ILE A 568 -4.16 2.66 -23.90
CA ILE A 568 -4.24 2.75 -22.43
C ILE A 568 -4.39 4.20 -21.96
N SER A 569 -3.67 5.14 -22.56
CA SER A 569 -3.77 6.57 -22.21
C SER A 569 -5.18 7.12 -22.49
N MET A 570 -5.77 6.73 -23.62
CA MET A 570 -7.12 7.12 -24.03
C MET A 570 -8.18 6.56 -23.07
N PHE A 571 -8.17 5.25 -22.81
CA PHE A 571 -9.17 4.62 -21.92
C PHE A 571 -9.03 5.04 -20.46
N SER A 572 -7.81 5.32 -19.99
CA SER A 572 -7.57 5.76 -18.61
C SER A 572 -7.85 7.24 -18.38
N ARG A 573 -8.19 8.01 -19.43
CA ARG A 573 -8.36 9.49 -19.38
C ARG A 573 -7.14 10.19 -18.75
N GLY A 574 -5.94 9.74 -19.13
CA GLY A 574 -4.68 10.30 -18.63
C GLY A 574 -4.31 9.92 -17.18
N LYS A 575 -5.04 8.98 -16.55
CA LYS A 575 -4.66 8.46 -15.22
C LYS A 575 -3.47 7.49 -15.29
N CYS A 576 -3.37 6.68 -16.35
CA CYS A 576 -2.22 5.82 -16.60
C CYS A 576 -1.21 6.51 -17.54
N LEU A 577 0.03 6.02 -17.54
CA LEU A 577 1.09 6.45 -18.45
C LEU A 577 1.35 7.97 -18.43
N ARG A 578 1.43 8.53 -17.22
CA ARG A 578 1.75 9.94 -17.01
C ARG A 578 3.23 10.15 -17.28
N LYS A 579 3.57 11.21 -18.03
CA LYS A 579 4.96 11.55 -18.38
C LYS A 579 5.82 11.70 -17.12
N ASN A 580 6.96 11.02 -17.06
CA ASN A 580 7.84 11.03 -15.90
C ASN A 580 8.62 12.35 -15.76
N ALA A 581 9.18 12.85 -16.87
CA ALA A 581 9.93 14.10 -16.92
C ALA A 581 9.03 15.32 -16.64
N ARG A 582 9.23 15.94 -15.47
CA ARG A 582 8.58 17.18 -15.04
C ARG A 582 9.23 18.41 -15.67
N ARG A 583 8.58 19.58 -15.58
CA ARG A 583 9.27 20.85 -15.90
C ARG A 583 10.35 21.11 -14.84
N PRO A 584 11.57 21.50 -15.23
CA PRO A 584 12.61 21.87 -14.27
C PRO A 584 12.21 23.07 -13.41
N THR A 585 12.75 23.13 -12.20
CA THR A 585 12.61 24.29 -11.31
C THR A 585 13.80 25.21 -11.52
N SER A 586 13.58 26.37 -12.14
CA SER A 586 14.62 27.38 -12.35
C SER A 586 14.82 28.23 -11.09
N THR A 587 16.07 28.42 -10.69
CA THR A 587 16.49 29.26 -9.57
C THR A 587 17.64 30.17 -10.01
N GLU A 588 18.06 31.10 -9.15
CA GLU A 588 19.25 31.93 -9.42
C GLU A 588 20.52 31.08 -9.60
N GLY A 589 20.57 29.90 -8.98
CA GLY A 589 21.70 28.95 -9.05
C GLY A 589 21.64 27.94 -10.20
N GLY A 590 20.63 28.00 -11.07
CA GLY A 590 20.47 27.09 -12.21
C GLY A 590 19.14 26.33 -12.22
N GLU A 591 19.08 25.23 -12.97
CA GLU A 591 17.88 24.39 -13.07
C GLU A 591 18.01 23.11 -12.26
N PHE A 592 17.01 22.83 -11.43
CA PHE A 592 16.88 21.54 -10.74
C PHE A 592 15.86 20.65 -11.44
N TYR A 593 16.26 19.42 -11.72
CA TYR A 593 15.41 18.40 -12.33
C TYR A 593 14.88 17.47 -11.25
N THR A 594 13.59 17.11 -11.31
CA THR A 594 12.97 16.25 -10.31
C THR A 594 12.14 15.14 -10.96
N VAL A 595 12.03 14.02 -10.26
CA VAL A 595 11.17 12.89 -10.62
C VAL A 595 10.07 12.73 -9.57
N ASN A 596 8.85 12.47 -10.03
CA ASN A 596 7.72 12.15 -9.15
C ASN A 596 7.59 10.64 -8.97
N GLY A 597 8.24 10.11 -7.93
CA GLY A 597 8.10 8.70 -7.55
C GLY A 597 6.88 8.40 -6.69
N ILE A 598 6.12 9.40 -6.23
CA ILE A 598 5.08 9.20 -5.20
C ILE A 598 4.06 8.16 -5.66
N SER A 599 3.95 7.08 -4.89
CA SER A 599 2.93 6.06 -5.10
C SER A 599 1.69 6.35 -4.26
N VAL A 600 0.57 6.61 -4.93
CA VAL A 600 -0.73 6.77 -4.28
C VAL A 600 -1.13 5.45 -3.61
N ALA A 601 -0.76 4.30 -4.16
CA ALA A 601 -1.04 3.00 -3.54
C ALA A 601 -0.41 2.88 -2.13
N GLN A 602 0.82 3.35 -1.95
CA GLN A 602 1.51 3.37 -0.64
C GLN A 602 0.89 4.37 0.34
N GLY A 603 0.42 5.51 -0.18
CA GLY A 603 -0.35 6.50 0.56
C GLY A 603 0.47 7.49 1.41
N PRO A 604 -0.22 8.47 2.02
CA PRO A 604 0.44 9.65 2.62
C PRO A 604 1.31 9.34 3.84
N ASN A 605 0.95 8.34 4.64
CA ASN A 605 1.75 7.97 5.82
C ASN A 605 3.10 7.37 5.43
N TYR A 606 3.15 6.59 4.34
CA TYR A 606 4.41 6.07 3.81
C TYR A 606 5.29 7.21 3.28
N ALA A 607 4.69 8.13 2.51
CA ALA A 607 5.40 9.30 1.98
C ALA A 607 5.96 10.19 3.10
N LEU A 608 5.21 10.41 4.18
CA LEU A 608 5.69 11.16 5.35
C LEU A 608 6.82 10.46 6.09
N ALA A 609 6.69 9.16 6.34
CA ALA A 609 7.73 8.36 6.99
C ALA A 609 9.07 8.46 6.24
N LYS A 610 9.05 8.32 4.91
CA LYS A 610 10.24 8.42 4.06
C LYS A 610 10.77 9.84 3.94
N ARG A 611 9.89 10.83 3.86
CA ARG A 611 10.30 12.24 3.82
C ARG A 611 11.01 12.69 5.10
N MET A 612 10.60 12.20 6.27
CA MET A 612 11.32 12.49 7.53
C MET A 612 12.77 11.96 7.50
N GLN A 613 13.00 10.80 6.90
CA GLN A 613 14.36 10.26 6.71
C GLN A 613 15.19 11.18 5.80
N HIS A 614 14.61 11.70 4.72
CA HIS A 614 15.28 12.67 3.85
C HIS A 614 15.63 13.97 4.60
N TRP A 615 14.68 14.50 5.37
CA TRP A 615 14.90 15.71 6.16
C TRP A 615 16.05 15.55 7.13
N ARG A 616 16.11 14.42 7.86
CA ARG A 616 17.24 14.15 8.76
C ARG A 616 18.56 14.03 8.03
N ALA A 617 18.56 13.34 6.88
CA ALA A 617 19.77 13.14 6.08
C ALA A 617 20.42 14.48 5.70
N ILE A 618 19.63 15.43 5.16
CA ILE A 618 20.18 16.73 4.75
C ILE A 618 20.61 17.60 5.94
N ILE A 619 19.89 17.53 7.07
CA ILE A 619 20.24 18.26 8.30
C ILE A 619 21.52 17.70 8.94
N ALA A 620 21.65 16.37 9.04
CA ALA A 620 22.82 15.76 9.65
C ALA A 620 24.09 16.03 8.83
N ARG A 621 23.97 16.00 7.50
CA ARG A 621 25.05 16.36 6.58
C ARG A 621 25.45 17.83 6.70
N SER A 622 24.49 18.76 6.73
CA SER A 622 24.80 20.19 6.91
C SER A 622 25.48 20.49 8.26
N LYS A 623 25.29 19.61 9.26
CA LYS A 623 25.97 19.65 10.57
C LYS A 623 27.28 18.84 10.63
N GLY A 624 27.79 18.38 9.49
CA GLY A 624 29.11 17.75 9.37
C GLY A 624 29.15 16.23 9.57
N SER A 625 28.01 15.53 9.55
CA SER A 625 28.00 14.06 9.55
C SER A 625 28.11 13.51 8.13
N ILE A 626 28.79 12.36 7.95
CA ILE A 626 28.69 11.59 6.70
C ILE A 626 27.30 10.95 6.63
N VAL A 627 26.66 11.03 5.47
CA VAL A 627 25.31 10.50 5.26
C VAL A 627 25.25 9.68 3.97
N SER A 628 25.03 8.37 4.11
CA SER A 628 24.71 7.46 2.99
C SER A 628 23.19 7.33 2.87
N SER A 629 22.56 8.10 1.99
CA SER A 629 21.10 8.14 1.81
C SER A 629 20.71 7.88 0.36
N ASN A 630 20.97 6.66 -0.09
CA ASN A 630 20.92 6.27 -1.50
C ASN A 630 19.57 5.62 -1.86
N ILE A 631 19.12 5.82 -3.10
CA ILE A 631 17.86 5.25 -3.60
C ILE A 631 18.07 3.78 -3.93
N ALA A 632 17.31 2.92 -3.26
CA ALA A 632 17.26 1.49 -3.53
C ALA A 632 16.25 1.17 -4.64
N PRO A 633 16.43 0.08 -5.40
CA PRO A 633 15.55 -0.26 -6.51
C PRO A 633 14.25 -0.89 -6.02
N ALA A 634 13.26 -0.96 -6.92
CA ALA A 634 12.13 -1.85 -6.73
C ALA A 634 12.66 -3.30 -6.61
N THR A 635 12.47 -3.90 -5.44
CA THR A 635 13.05 -5.18 -5.07
C THR A 635 11.96 -6.22 -4.84
N SER A 636 12.09 -7.39 -5.44
CA SER A 636 11.10 -8.49 -5.35
C SER A 636 11.15 -9.23 -4.01
N THR A 637 11.01 -8.49 -2.90
CA THR A 637 10.96 -9.08 -1.56
C THR A 637 9.65 -9.82 -1.34
N VAL A 638 9.68 -10.82 -0.46
CA VAL A 638 8.50 -11.61 -0.10
C VAL A 638 7.34 -10.72 0.40
N SER A 639 7.63 -9.64 1.14
CA SER A 639 6.60 -8.74 1.64
C SER A 639 5.88 -7.95 0.54
N VAL A 640 6.52 -7.75 -0.62
CA VAL A 640 5.92 -7.08 -1.78
C VAL A 640 5.20 -8.10 -2.67
N THR A 641 5.84 -9.23 -2.98
CA THR A 641 5.31 -10.24 -3.90
C THR A 641 4.16 -11.06 -3.32
N GLN A 642 3.97 -11.07 -2.00
CA GLN A 642 2.76 -11.60 -1.35
C GLN A 642 1.47 -10.93 -1.84
N ASN A 643 1.53 -9.68 -2.32
CA ASN A 643 0.42 -9.06 -3.02
C ASN A 643 0.46 -9.42 -4.51
N ARG A 644 -0.47 -10.27 -4.95
CA ARG A 644 -0.52 -10.79 -6.33
C ARG A 644 -0.54 -9.70 -7.40
N THR A 645 -1.25 -8.60 -7.16
CA THR A 645 -1.32 -7.50 -8.13
C THR A 645 0.03 -6.81 -8.30
N PHE A 646 0.76 -6.59 -7.21
CA PHE A 646 2.12 -6.06 -7.28
C PHE A 646 3.08 -7.05 -7.95
N ALA A 647 2.97 -8.34 -7.64
CA ALA A 647 3.78 -9.37 -8.30
C ALA A 647 3.56 -9.37 -9.82
N TRP A 648 2.31 -9.34 -10.30
CA TRP A 648 2.01 -9.25 -11.73
C TRP A 648 2.49 -7.95 -12.36
N ALA A 649 2.39 -6.83 -11.65
CA ALA A 649 2.92 -5.56 -12.13
C ALA A 649 4.44 -5.64 -12.31
N TYR A 650 5.17 -6.22 -11.36
CA TYR A 650 6.63 -6.37 -11.42
C TYR A 650 7.09 -7.18 -12.62
N GLU A 651 6.36 -8.23 -13.00
CA GLU A 651 6.65 -9.01 -14.21
C GLU A 651 6.38 -8.23 -15.51
N GLY A 652 5.45 -7.27 -15.48
CA GLY A 652 5.12 -6.42 -16.63
C GLY A 652 5.99 -5.17 -16.78
N MET A 653 6.51 -4.64 -15.67
CA MET A 653 7.28 -3.39 -15.62
C MET A 653 8.51 -3.35 -16.54
N PRO A 654 9.27 -4.44 -16.75
CA PRO A 654 10.39 -4.48 -17.69
C PRO A 654 10.04 -4.16 -19.15
N TYR A 655 8.75 -4.13 -19.51
CA TYR A 655 8.31 -3.58 -20.80
C TYR A 655 8.67 -2.10 -20.97
N PHE A 656 8.68 -1.32 -19.88
CA PHE A 656 8.97 0.10 -19.87
C PHE A 656 10.46 0.34 -19.61
N LYS A 657 11.31 0.08 -20.60
CA LYS A 657 12.76 0.30 -20.50
C LYS A 657 13.11 1.71 -19.96
N PRO A 658 14.13 1.84 -19.10
CA PRO A 658 15.08 0.80 -18.68
C PRO A 658 14.73 0.11 -17.35
N TYR A 659 13.45 -0.09 -17.05
CA TYR A 659 13.05 -0.68 -15.76
C TYR A 659 13.63 -2.08 -15.53
N GLU A 660 14.24 -2.31 -14.35
CA GLU A 660 14.70 -3.62 -13.87
C GLU A 660 14.26 -3.84 -12.42
N ILE A 661 13.61 -4.97 -12.15
CA ILE A 661 13.26 -5.40 -10.79
C ILE A 661 14.43 -6.20 -10.23
N SER A 662 14.92 -5.80 -9.05
CA SER A 662 16.11 -6.39 -8.44
C SER A 662 15.77 -7.51 -7.46
N ALA A 663 16.64 -8.51 -7.40
CA ALA A 663 16.57 -9.54 -6.35
C ALA A 663 17.03 -8.95 -5.01
N PRO A 664 16.47 -9.41 -3.86
CA PRO A 664 16.84 -8.90 -2.55
C PRO A 664 18.33 -8.92 -2.25
N GLU A 665 19.02 -9.98 -2.63
CA GLU A 665 20.43 -10.21 -2.38
C GLU A 665 21.29 -9.24 -3.21
N THR A 666 20.90 -8.99 -4.47
CA THR A 666 21.55 -7.99 -5.33
C THR A 666 21.39 -6.59 -4.75
N SER A 667 20.16 -6.20 -4.38
CA SER A 667 19.90 -4.90 -3.78
C SER A 667 20.70 -4.71 -2.49
N ASN A 668 20.73 -5.72 -1.62
CA ASN A 668 21.46 -5.65 -0.35
C ASN A 668 22.97 -5.44 -0.55
N ALA A 669 23.58 -6.21 -1.45
CA ALA A 669 25.01 -6.12 -1.74
C ALA A 669 25.37 -4.79 -2.41
N VAL A 670 24.61 -4.35 -3.41
CA VAL A 670 24.85 -3.07 -4.10
C VAL A 670 24.68 -1.89 -3.14
N MET A 671 23.59 -1.85 -2.37
CA MET A 671 23.38 -0.75 -1.42
C MET A 671 24.43 -0.72 -0.31
N SER A 672 24.96 -1.89 0.09
CA SER A 672 26.09 -1.96 1.03
C SER A 672 27.38 -1.42 0.40
N ALA A 673 27.67 -1.74 -0.87
CA ALA A 673 28.82 -1.20 -1.57
C ALA A 673 28.77 0.34 -1.65
N ILE A 674 27.61 0.91 -1.97
CA ILE A 674 27.45 2.37 -2.04
C ILE A 674 27.61 3.00 -0.65
N LEU A 675 27.07 2.37 0.41
CA LEU A 675 27.32 2.78 1.79
C LEU A 675 28.82 2.80 2.12
N PHE A 676 29.56 1.76 1.74
CA PHE A 676 31.00 1.71 2.01
C PHE A 676 31.76 2.77 1.21
N SER A 677 31.37 3.04 -0.03
CA SER A 677 31.92 4.15 -0.79
C SER A 677 31.68 5.49 -0.09
N ASP A 678 30.45 5.76 0.35
CA ASP A 678 30.12 7.03 1.02
C ASP A 678 30.88 7.24 2.34
N LEU A 679 31.19 6.15 3.04
CA LEU A 679 31.94 6.16 4.30
C LEU A 679 33.45 6.31 4.15
N ASN A 680 33.99 6.14 2.94
CA ASN A 680 35.44 6.10 2.70
C ASN A 680 35.92 7.09 1.64
N ASP A 681 35.11 7.39 0.61
CA ASP A 681 35.49 8.29 -0.47
C ASP A 681 35.28 9.77 -0.07
N PRO A 682 36.34 10.60 0.01
CA PRO A 682 36.21 12.02 0.27
C PRO A 682 35.41 12.77 -0.79
N LYS A 683 35.24 12.21 -2.00
CA LYS A 683 34.47 12.80 -3.10
C LYS A 683 33.00 12.42 -3.08
N SER A 684 32.58 11.49 -2.21
CA SER A 684 31.18 11.08 -2.13
C SER A 684 30.28 12.29 -1.84
N ALA A 685 29.10 12.34 -2.47
CA ALA A 685 28.08 13.33 -2.15
C ALA A 685 27.60 13.21 -0.68
N GLY A 686 27.70 12.02 -0.08
CA GLY A 686 27.41 11.78 1.33
C GLY A 686 28.42 12.39 2.30
N ASN A 687 29.63 12.68 1.83
CA ASN A 687 30.67 13.35 2.60
C ASN A 687 30.32 14.86 2.73
N PRO A 688 30.25 15.43 3.94
CA PRO A 688 29.78 16.81 4.15
C PRO A 688 30.74 17.87 3.61
N GLN A 689 32.00 17.53 3.35
CA GLN A 689 33.00 18.42 2.73
C GLN A 689 32.82 18.55 1.22
N THR A 690 32.13 17.61 0.57
CA THR A 690 31.75 17.74 -0.85
C THR A 690 30.72 18.86 -1.00
N LYS A 691 30.97 19.84 -1.87
CA LYS A 691 30.02 20.93 -2.10
C LYS A 691 28.82 20.44 -2.91
N LEU A 692 27.62 20.81 -2.49
CA LEU A 692 26.36 20.58 -3.22
C LEU A 692 25.65 21.93 -3.38
N ASP A 693 25.02 22.17 -4.53
CA ASP A 693 24.32 23.44 -4.78
C ASP A 693 22.97 23.49 -4.06
N ASN A 694 22.38 22.32 -3.78
CA ASN A 694 21.24 22.18 -2.88
C ASN A 694 21.42 20.93 -2.00
N PRO A 695 21.09 20.97 -0.70
CA PRO A 695 21.22 19.80 0.18
C PRO A 695 20.49 18.55 -0.31
N ASN A 696 19.38 18.71 -1.06
CA ASN A 696 18.65 17.58 -1.63
C ASN A 696 19.40 16.88 -2.78
N GLU A 697 20.49 17.45 -3.32
CA GLU A 697 21.30 16.76 -4.32
C GLU A 697 22.01 15.52 -3.76
N ILE A 698 22.09 15.35 -2.44
CA ILE A 698 22.58 14.09 -1.86
C ILE A 698 21.81 12.88 -2.39
N PHE A 699 20.52 13.05 -2.71
CA PHE A 699 19.67 11.99 -3.25
C PHE A 699 19.84 11.77 -4.76
N LYS A 700 20.52 12.67 -5.47
CA LYS A 700 20.75 12.61 -6.92
C LYS A 700 21.88 11.64 -7.28
N TYR A 701 22.83 11.44 -6.37
CA TYR A 701 24.02 10.59 -6.56
C TYR A 701 23.85 9.23 -5.89
N GLY A 702 24.68 8.24 -6.26
CA GLY A 702 24.69 6.91 -5.64
C GLY A 702 23.37 6.14 -5.81
N SER A 703 22.59 6.46 -6.83
CA SER A 703 21.22 5.95 -6.99
C SER A 703 21.14 4.64 -7.78
N PHE A 704 20.72 3.56 -7.12
CA PHE A 704 20.29 2.31 -7.73
C PHE A 704 18.76 2.32 -7.90
N ASN A 705 18.24 3.23 -8.70
CA ASN A 705 16.80 3.44 -8.82
C ASN A 705 16.05 2.40 -9.68
N GLY A 706 16.75 1.43 -10.27
CA GLY A 706 16.15 0.38 -11.10
C GLY A 706 15.63 0.90 -12.44
N GLY A 707 16.17 2.02 -12.92
CA GLY A 707 15.76 2.70 -14.15
C GLY A 707 14.49 3.54 -14.05
N CYS A 708 13.93 3.72 -12.86
CA CYS A 708 12.69 4.46 -12.69
C CYS A 708 12.83 5.95 -13.05
N TRP A 709 14.02 6.54 -12.90
CA TRP A 709 14.25 7.96 -13.25
C TRP A 709 14.33 8.18 -14.75
N ARG A 710 14.94 7.24 -15.47
CA ARG A 710 15.15 7.30 -16.92
C ARG A 710 13.96 6.77 -17.72
N CYS A 711 12.96 6.20 -17.06
CA CYS A 711 11.75 5.67 -17.71
C CYS A 711 10.87 6.79 -18.30
N ALA A 712 10.10 6.46 -19.34
CA ALA A 712 9.15 7.37 -20.00
C ALA A 712 8.03 7.88 -19.08
N TYR A 713 7.55 7.02 -18.18
CA TYR A 713 6.34 7.24 -17.40
C TYR A 713 6.58 7.13 -15.90
N GLU A 714 5.83 7.91 -15.12
CA GLU A 714 5.87 7.86 -13.66
C GLU A 714 5.58 6.45 -13.15
N VAL A 715 6.31 6.00 -12.12
CA VAL A 715 6.16 4.64 -11.54
C VAL A 715 4.73 4.33 -11.10
N ASP A 716 4.02 5.32 -10.54
CA ASP A 716 2.64 5.16 -10.08
C ASP A 716 1.62 5.04 -11.24
N SER A 717 2.03 5.39 -12.46
CA SER A 717 1.16 5.41 -13.64
C SER A 717 1.32 4.18 -14.55
N ILE A 718 2.30 3.32 -14.29
CA ILE A 718 2.58 2.12 -15.10
C ILE A 718 2.04 0.82 -14.48
N GLY A 719 1.59 0.83 -13.22
CA GLY A 719 1.21 -0.40 -12.50
C GLY A 719 0.11 -1.21 -13.19
N GLU A 720 -1.05 -0.60 -13.45
CA GLU A 720 -2.18 -1.27 -14.11
C GLU A 720 -1.83 -1.70 -15.55
N ALA A 721 -1.12 -0.84 -16.28
CA ALA A 721 -0.63 -1.15 -17.63
C ALA A 721 0.32 -2.36 -17.60
N SER A 722 1.19 -2.46 -16.60
CA SER A 722 2.13 -3.57 -16.43
C SER A 722 1.41 -4.89 -16.15
N VAL A 723 0.36 -4.87 -15.31
CA VAL A 723 -0.48 -6.05 -15.07
C VAL A 723 -1.14 -6.53 -16.37
N LEU A 724 -1.69 -5.62 -17.17
CA LEU A 724 -2.26 -5.97 -18.47
C LEU A 724 -1.23 -6.57 -19.40
N ILE A 725 -0.03 -5.97 -19.50
CA ILE A 725 1.07 -6.50 -20.33
C ILE A 725 1.45 -7.92 -19.89
N TYR A 726 1.55 -8.16 -18.58
CA TYR A 726 1.83 -9.48 -18.04
C TYR A 726 0.78 -10.51 -18.50
N PHE A 727 -0.51 -10.21 -18.33
CA PHE A 727 -1.57 -11.12 -18.75
C PHE A 727 -1.65 -11.28 -20.27
N PHE A 728 -1.44 -10.23 -21.07
CA PHE A 728 -1.37 -10.35 -22.52
C PHE A 728 -0.21 -11.25 -22.96
N ARG A 729 0.96 -11.16 -22.30
CA ARG A 729 2.10 -12.05 -22.58
C ARG A 729 1.79 -13.51 -22.26
N GLN A 730 1.13 -13.77 -21.13
CA GLN A 730 0.69 -15.12 -20.74
C GLN A 730 -0.42 -15.66 -21.65
N ALA A 731 -1.32 -14.80 -22.12
CA ALA A 731 -2.45 -15.15 -22.98
C ALA A 731 -2.05 -15.33 -24.45
N LYS A 732 -0.94 -14.73 -24.90
CA LYS A 732 -0.46 -14.76 -26.29
C LYS A 732 -0.48 -16.16 -26.94
N PRO A 733 0.03 -17.25 -26.32
CA PRO A 733 -0.05 -18.58 -26.92
C PRO A 733 -1.50 -19.04 -27.13
N TYR A 734 -2.40 -18.78 -26.18
CA TYR A 734 -3.80 -19.17 -26.26
C TYR A 734 -4.59 -18.36 -27.30
N ILE A 735 -4.32 -17.06 -27.42
CA ILE A 735 -4.91 -16.20 -28.45
C ILE A 735 -4.45 -16.66 -29.84
N GLY A 736 -3.16 -17.03 -29.98
CA GLY A 736 -2.63 -17.58 -31.22
C GLY A 736 -3.32 -18.89 -31.62
N ILE A 737 -3.52 -19.80 -30.66
CA ILE A 737 -4.24 -21.07 -30.86
C ILE A 737 -5.71 -20.81 -31.23
N ALA A 738 -6.39 -19.92 -30.51
CA ALA A 738 -7.79 -19.57 -30.78
C ALA A 738 -7.97 -18.88 -32.15
N ALA A 739 -7.06 -17.99 -32.53
CA ALA A 739 -7.07 -17.35 -33.84
C ALA A 739 -6.77 -18.36 -34.97
N ALA A 740 -5.84 -19.30 -34.76
CA ALA A 740 -5.57 -20.38 -35.70
C ALA A 740 -6.77 -21.32 -35.86
N LEU A 741 -7.44 -21.67 -34.76
CA LEU A 741 -8.68 -22.44 -34.77
C LEU A 741 -9.81 -21.69 -35.48
N ALA A 742 -10.00 -20.40 -35.18
CA ALA A 742 -11.00 -19.56 -35.84
C ALA A 742 -10.73 -19.41 -37.34
N ALA A 743 -9.45 -19.25 -37.73
CA ALA A 743 -9.04 -19.21 -39.13
C ALA A 743 -9.26 -20.56 -39.83
N ALA A 744 -8.96 -21.69 -39.16
CA ALA A 744 -9.22 -23.03 -39.69
C ALA A 744 -10.72 -23.32 -39.84
N ILE A 745 -11.54 -22.92 -38.85
CA ILE A 745 -13.00 -23.03 -38.90
C ILE A 745 -13.56 -22.14 -40.02
N SER A 746 -13.05 -20.92 -40.17
CA SER A 746 -13.46 -20.00 -41.24
C SER A 746 -13.06 -20.52 -42.61
N ALA A 747 -11.81 -21.00 -42.78
CA ALA A 747 -11.34 -21.59 -44.03
C ALA A 747 -12.18 -22.82 -44.44
N LYS A 748 -12.59 -23.65 -43.47
CA LYS A 748 -13.53 -24.76 -43.69
C LYS A 748 -14.94 -24.28 -44.05
N ALA A 749 -15.44 -23.23 -43.40
CA ALA A 749 -16.76 -22.65 -43.68
C ALA A 749 -16.85 -21.96 -45.05
N PHE A 750 -15.72 -21.44 -45.56
CA PHE A 750 -15.62 -20.76 -46.85
C PHE A 750 -14.99 -21.62 -47.98
N GLY A 751 -14.78 -22.92 -47.75
CA GLY A 751 -14.38 -23.88 -48.80
C GLY A 751 -12.92 -23.78 -49.27
N PHE A 752 -12.03 -23.19 -48.46
CA PHE A 752 -10.60 -23.11 -48.75
C PHE A 752 -9.78 -24.30 -48.21
N LEU A 753 -10.42 -25.22 -47.48
CA LEU A 753 -9.82 -26.42 -46.87
C LEU A 753 -10.75 -27.64 -46.97
#